data_AF-A0AAJ1RRI0-F1
#
_entry.id   AF-A0AAJ1RRI0-F1
#
_cell.length_a   1.000
_cell.length_b   1.000
_cell.length_c   1.000
_cell.angle_alpha   90.00
_cell.angle_beta   90.00
_cell.angle_gamma   90.00
#
_symmetry.space_group_name_H-M   'P 1'
#
loop_
_entity.id
_entity.type
_entity.pdbx_description
1 polymer ?
#
loop_
_entity_poly.entity_id
_entity_poly.type
_entity_poly.pdbx_seq_one_letter_code
_entity_poly.pdbx_strand_id
1 'polypeptide(L)'
;MAAGTGIYITWVTGAIILSIVMMPLFKPKYAKLSLEGFIDMFRRYWAHMIVVFSVYLWKDLLDGIDRVLMANTQLDMTPYVYAIEGDIVLWIQQGLRNVLLDEALTHFYVMGFMTATFASFLYPIYFDDRYMADRVSLSMFWVYVIAIPFYLFFNVGVTGNHIPAMQAIAYDLTPEINNWFTRIDPFSNGMPSLHIGLPFAIWLTMHRWDDDGRWERYRGFLMGFIVLTAFAIIYLGIHWMVDIIGGMAVGIIAVQLTSKTNQPVWNFADERLFSRRLARAIADPSKSIRGTFGSIISAFAPLREPSRKQTSAIIAALLLSTGLVLLWDATHQDFPVEGVEWPTSAAGSDGWLVSVEEDPETFSVSISVWNVSDEKGSMISGEFWASSPSVAISGSSLVLHDLSRLDYYELGSDDTEFTPKFSLQEGESLLDVAIAESEAGQPLLVKVYEDRLEVMDDEQAPVDFEGAEGGFSVMAASGQLLAWADAESQSPTVNVTSISGSISIGLILDVTASEDEDAYLEEISGIAVDYSEAEVIDIDMDDSWVVAVVDVGPVNRTVLVNILTGEQSVLSDPIWQSSSPSVAHGRVAFLQIPFWDPSLEPEEVATVNDVYLHDIDANTTLAITHDDDVDQMDPQVLLEDVAWVEVDSDGIPSLKVYSGETFQPYSSVILQAAILMLIPLLFLWAYQAASERRG
;
A
#
# COMPACT_ATOMS: atom_id res chain seq x y z
N MET A 1 2.27 24.56 20.44
CA MET A 1 3.46 23.69 20.31
C MET A 1 4.19 23.35 21.63
N ALA A 2 3.87 23.94 22.79
CA ALA A 2 4.59 23.69 24.06
C ALA A 2 4.03 22.55 24.95
N ALA A 3 2.83 22.05 24.69
CA ALA A 3 2.19 21.02 25.53
C ALA A 3 2.63 19.58 25.18
N GLY A 4 2.94 19.30 23.90
CA GLY A 4 3.22 17.94 23.40
C GLY A 4 4.60 17.37 23.78
N THR A 5 5.60 18.22 23.99
CA THR A 5 6.93 17.80 24.49
C THR A 5 6.90 17.40 25.97
N GLY A 6 5.88 17.83 26.72
CA GLY A 6 5.76 17.55 28.15
C GLY A 6 5.58 16.06 28.46
N ILE A 7 4.77 15.35 27.68
CA ILE A 7 4.43 13.94 27.92
C ILE A 7 5.63 13.04 27.64
N TYR A 8 6.28 13.20 26.48
CA TYR A 8 7.51 12.45 26.15
C TYR A 8 8.59 12.63 27.21
N ILE A 9 8.85 13.88 27.62
CA ILE A 9 9.81 14.19 28.69
C ILE A 9 9.37 13.56 30.01
N THR A 10 8.06 13.53 30.30
CA THR A 10 7.52 12.92 31.53
C THR A 10 7.76 11.42 31.58
N TRP A 11 7.48 10.69 30.49
CA TRP A 11 7.71 9.24 30.45
C TRP A 11 9.19 8.87 30.49
N VAL A 12 10.02 9.55 29.71
CA VAL A 12 11.47 9.32 29.70
C VAL A 12 12.07 9.65 31.08
N THR A 13 11.72 10.80 31.66
CA THR A 13 12.19 11.19 32.99
C THR A 13 11.68 10.22 34.06
N GLY A 14 10.41 9.81 33.97
CA GLY A 14 9.81 8.80 34.84
C GLY A 14 10.56 7.46 34.77
N ALA A 15 10.86 6.97 33.58
CA ALA A 15 11.61 5.74 33.36
C ALA A 15 13.05 5.81 33.91
N ILE A 16 13.73 6.94 33.72
CA ILE A 16 15.08 7.19 34.27
C ILE A 16 15.03 7.18 35.81
N ILE A 17 14.08 7.92 36.41
CA ILE A 17 13.91 7.96 37.87
C ILE A 17 13.59 6.57 38.41
N LEU A 18 12.66 5.85 37.78
CA LEU A 18 12.26 4.51 38.19
C LEU A 18 13.45 3.53 38.12
N SER A 19 14.26 3.61 37.06
CA SER A 19 15.49 2.82 36.91
C SER A 19 16.47 3.04 38.06
N ILE A 20 16.64 4.30 38.49
CA ILE A 20 17.50 4.66 39.64
C ILE A 20 16.88 4.16 40.95
N VAL A 21 15.58 4.32 41.15
CA VAL A 21 14.85 3.87 42.36
C VAL A 21 14.90 2.36 42.51
N MET A 22 14.89 1.60 41.41
CA MET A 22 14.98 0.13 41.40
C MET A 22 16.39 -0.41 41.65
N MET A 23 17.42 0.43 41.54
CA MET A 23 18.82 0.04 41.67
C MET A 23 19.18 -0.70 42.99
N PRO A 24 18.63 -0.36 44.17
CA PRO A 24 18.88 -1.11 45.41
C PRO A 24 18.44 -2.58 45.36
N LEU A 25 17.44 -2.91 44.53
CA LEU A 25 16.91 -4.27 44.38
C LEU A 25 17.87 -5.16 43.58
N PHE A 26 18.50 -4.57 42.56
CA PHE A 26 19.28 -5.28 41.54
C PHE A 26 20.78 -5.12 41.64
N LYS A 27 21.28 -4.29 42.57
CA LYS A 27 22.73 -4.10 42.76
C LYS A 27 23.44 -5.43 43.09
N PRO A 28 24.69 -5.60 42.62
CA PRO A 28 25.54 -6.70 43.08
C PRO A 28 25.68 -6.70 44.60
N LYS A 29 25.75 -7.89 45.22
CA LYS A 29 25.73 -8.04 46.69
C LYS A 29 26.83 -7.24 47.40
N TYR A 30 27.97 -7.05 46.74
CA TYR A 30 29.15 -6.34 47.26
C TYR A 30 29.14 -4.82 46.99
N ALA A 31 28.25 -4.32 46.12
CA ALA A 31 28.27 -2.92 45.70
C ALA A 31 27.51 -1.99 46.67
N LYS A 32 28.01 -0.76 46.85
CA LYS A 32 27.35 0.31 47.60
C LYS A 32 26.95 1.43 46.64
N LEU A 33 25.82 2.07 46.92
CA LEU A 33 25.34 3.22 46.16
C LEU A 33 26.01 4.50 46.67
N SER A 34 26.54 5.31 45.75
CA SER A 34 27.12 6.62 46.06
C SER A 34 26.86 7.62 44.93
N LEU A 35 26.88 8.91 45.29
CA LEU A 35 26.82 10.02 44.31
C LEU A 35 28.05 10.04 43.40
N GLU A 36 29.21 9.70 43.95
CA GLU A 36 30.46 9.59 43.19
C GLU A 36 30.37 8.53 42.07
N GLY A 37 29.62 7.46 42.28
CA GLY A 37 29.39 6.43 41.25
C GLY A 37 28.73 6.97 39.99
N PHE A 38 27.80 7.94 40.11
CA PHE A 38 27.18 8.58 38.94
C PHE A 38 28.19 9.44 38.17
N ILE A 39 29.04 10.19 38.86
CA ILE A 39 30.08 11.01 38.22
C ILE A 39 31.08 10.10 37.48
N ASP A 40 31.48 8.99 38.11
CA ASP A 40 32.40 8.04 37.54
C ASP A 40 31.83 7.34 36.30
N MET A 41 30.54 7.01 36.31
CA MET A 41 29.83 6.48 35.16
C MET A 41 29.95 7.40 33.95
N PHE A 42 29.58 8.69 34.08
CA PHE A 42 29.64 9.63 32.95
C PHE A 42 31.08 9.85 32.46
N ARG A 43 32.05 9.88 33.36
CA ARG A 43 33.46 10.09 33.03
C ARG A 43 34.09 8.89 32.32
N ARG A 44 33.75 7.67 32.73
CA ARG A 44 34.41 6.43 32.28
C ARG A 44 33.69 5.71 31.14
N TYR A 45 32.41 5.97 30.92
CA TYR A 45 31.59 5.22 29.96
C TYR A 45 30.96 6.11 28.88
N TRP A 46 31.57 7.25 28.56
CA TRP A 46 31.04 8.15 27.52
C TRP A 46 31.00 7.53 26.12
N ALA A 47 31.95 6.65 25.79
CA ALA A 47 31.92 5.91 24.53
C ALA A 47 30.72 4.95 24.46
N HIS A 48 30.41 4.24 25.54
CA HIS A 48 29.23 3.36 25.65
C HIS A 48 27.93 4.16 25.48
N MET A 49 27.86 5.33 26.12
CA MET A 49 26.72 6.23 25.98
C MET A 49 26.56 6.67 24.51
N ILE A 50 27.63 7.05 23.82
CA ILE A 50 27.55 7.41 22.39
C ILE A 50 27.04 6.23 21.54
N VAL A 51 27.56 5.03 21.75
CA VAL A 51 27.14 3.84 20.97
C VAL A 51 25.65 3.58 21.16
N VAL A 52 25.16 3.54 22.39
CA VAL A 52 23.75 3.27 22.68
C VAL A 52 22.86 4.43 22.25
N PHE A 53 23.23 5.67 22.56
CA PHE A 53 22.41 6.83 22.21
C PHE A 53 22.46 7.21 20.73
N SER A 54 23.45 6.73 19.96
CA SER A 54 23.47 6.94 18.51
C SER A 54 22.25 6.36 17.81
N VAL A 55 21.65 5.30 18.36
CA VAL A 55 20.43 4.68 17.82
C VAL A 55 19.29 5.70 17.71
N TYR A 56 19.13 6.58 18.70
CA TYR A 56 18.11 7.64 18.65
C TYR A 56 18.38 8.66 17.53
N LEU A 57 19.65 8.93 17.21
CA LEU A 57 20.00 9.81 16.08
C LEU A 57 19.69 9.15 14.74
N TRP A 58 19.91 7.84 14.62
CA TRP A 58 19.61 7.10 13.40
C TRP A 58 18.11 6.88 13.19
N LYS A 59 17.32 6.75 14.26
CA LYS A 59 15.88 6.55 14.19
C LYS A 59 15.20 7.63 13.34
N ASP A 60 15.38 8.91 13.67
CA ASP A 60 14.69 10.00 12.95
C ASP A 60 15.06 10.03 11.45
N LEU A 61 16.31 9.71 11.12
CA LEU A 61 16.76 9.62 9.73
C LEU A 61 16.09 8.43 9.01
N LEU A 62 16.03 7.27 9.67
CA LEU A 62 15.45 6.06 9.12
C LEU A 62 13.94 6.17 8.95
N ASP A 63 13.22 6.74 9.92
CA ASP A 63 11.78 7.00 9.83
C ASP A 63 11.45 8.00 8.70
N GLY A 64 12.40 8.86 8.33
CA GLY A 64 12.27 9.73 7.17
C GLY A 64 12.47 8.98 5.85
N ILE A 65 13.44 8.06 5.79
CA ILE A 65 13.69 7.21 4.63
C ILE A 65 12.54 6.22 4.41
N ASP A 66 12.04 5.61 5.49
CA ASP A 66 10.90 4.68 5.48
C ASP A 66 9.66 5.33 4.89
N ARG A 67 9.30 6.53 5.33
CA ARG A 67 8.15 7.28 4.76
C ARG A 67 8.29 7.54 3.27
N VAL A 68 9.49 7.86 2.79
CA VAL A 68 9.74 8.08 1.36
C VAL A 68 9.65 6.77 0.58
N LEU A 69 10.15 5.67 1.14
CA LEU A 69 10.00 4.34 0.53
C LEU A 69 8.54 3.93 0.48
N MET A 70 7.83 3.92 1.62
CA MET A 70 6.42 3.55 1.69
C MET A 70 5.53 4.38 0.75
N ALA A 71 5.75 5.69 0.65
CA ALA A 71 4.99 6.56 -0.26
C ALA A 71 5.19 6.20 -1.73
N ASN A 72 6.33 5.61 -2.10
CA ASN A 72 6.68 5.30 -3.48
C ASN A 72 6.54 3.82 -3.85
N THR A 73 6.57 2.91 -2.87
CA THR A 73 6.66 1.46 -3.14
C THR A 73 5.52 0.64 -2.55
N GLN A 74 4.66 1.24 -1.70
CA GLN A 74 3.53 0.56 -1.02
C GLN A 74 3.86 -0.84 -0.46
N LEU A 75 5.08 -1.03 0.07
CA LEU A 75 5.51 -2.34 0.57
C LEU A 75 4.76 -2.65 1.87
N ASP A 76 3.73 -3.49 1.82
CA ASP A 76 3.02 -4.01 2.98
C ASP A 76 3.10 -5.55 3.05
N MET A 77 3.69 -6.09 4.11
CA MET A 77 3.79 -7.53 4.35
C MET A 77 2.77 -8.04 5.38
N THR A 78 1.88 -7.16 5.86
CA THR A 78 0.85 -7.50 6.85
C THR A 78 -0.08 -8.62 6.41
N PRO A 79 -0.60 -8.65 5.16
CA PRO A 79 -1.47 -9.73 4.71
C PRO A 79 -0.81 -11.11 4.81
N TYR A 80 0.50 -11.22 4.57
CA TYR A 80 1.24 -12.48 4.69
C TYR A 80 1.38 -12.94 6.14
N VAL A 81 1.65 -12.03 7.06
CA VAL A 81 1.71 -12.35 8.48
C VAL A 81 0.32 -12.79 8.97
N TYR A 82 -0.73 -12.10 8.52
CA TYR A 82 -2.12 -12.47 8.81
C TYR A 82 -2.48 -13.84 8.24
N ALA A 83 -2.06 -14.19 7.02
CA ALA A 83 -2.30 -15.52 6.44
C ALA A 83 -1.67 -16.67 7.27
N ILE A 84 -0.56 -16.40 7.96
CA ILE A 84 0.13 -17.38 8.82
C ILE A 84 -0.52 -17.49 10.20
N GLU A 85 -0.88 -16.35 10.81
CA GLU A 85 -1.30 -16.27 12.20
C GLU A 85 -2.82 -16.25 12.38
N GLY A 86 -3.54 -15.62 11.46
CA GLY A 86 -4.97 -15.34 11.52
C GLY A 86 -5.36 -14.52 12.74
N ASP A 87 -6.57 -14.77 13.24
CA ASP A 87 -7.19 -14.02 14.35
C ASP A 87 -6.72 -14.44 15.76
N ILE A 88 -5.63 -15.19 15.90
CA ILE A 88 -5.21 -15.72 17.21
C ILE A 88 -5.00 -14.59 18.23
N VAL A 89 -4.37 -13.49 17.82
CA VAL A 89 -4.16 -12.30 18.66
C VAL A 89 -5.47 -11.62 19.05
N LEU A 90 -6.44 -11.56 18.13
CA LEU A 90 -7.78 -11.05 18.40
C LEU A 90 -8.49 -11.87 19.46
N TRP A 91 -8.42 -13.21 19.38
CA TRP A 91 -9.05 -14.11 20.34
C TRP A 91 -8.48 -13.93 21.74
N ILE A 92 -7.16 -13.74 21.85
CA ILE A 92 -6.49 -13.47 23.13
C ILE A 92 -6.95 -12.13 23.70
N GLN A 93 -7.00 -11.07 22.88
CA GLN A 93 -7.45 -9.75 23.31
C GLN A 93 -8.89 -9.81 23.81
N GLN A 94 -9.83 -10.34 23.01
CA GLN A 94 -11.24 -10.39 23.37
C GLN A 94 -11.51 -11.29 24.58
N GLY A 95 -10.84 -12.45 24.67
CA GLY A 95 -11.04 -13.42 25.75
C GLY A 95 -10.56 -12.93 27.13
N LEU A 96 -9.61 -11.99 27.17
CA LEU A 96 -9.01 -11.50 28.41
C LEU A 96 -9.35 -10.04 28.72
N ARG A 97 -10.17 -9.40 27.88
CA ARG A 97 -10.40 -7.97 27.90
C ARG A 97 -10.92 -7.45 29.25
N ASN A 98 -10.26 -6.43 29.79
CA ASN A 98 -10.64 -5.79 31.04
C ASN A 98 -10.10 -4.35 31.12
N VAL A 99 -10.95 -3.39 31.50
CA VAL A 99 -10.58 -1.97 31.60
C VAL A 99 -9.35 -1.71 32.49
N LEU A 100 -9.21 -2.47 33.59
CA LEU A 100 -8.05 -2.33 34.48
C LEU A 100 -6.76 -2.89 33.83
N LEU A 101 -6.89 -3.93 32.99
CA LEU A 101 -5.76 -4.43 32.20
C LEU A 101 -5.39 -3.46 31.09
N ASP A 102 -6.37 -2.84 30.43
CA ASP A 102 -6.14 -1.83 29.37
C ASP A 102 -5.25 -0.70 29.89
N GLU A 103 -5.61 -0.11 31.03
CA GLU A 103 -4.84 0.98 31.65
C GLU A 103 -3.48 0.48 32.16
N ALA A 104 -3.45 -0.62 32.92
CA ALA A 104 -2.22 -1.11 33.53
C ALA A 104 -1.18 -1.58 32.50
N LEU A 105 -1.61 -2.29 31.47
CA LEU A 105 -0.72 -2.82 30.44
C LEU A 105 -0.21 -1.73 29.51
N THR A 106 -1.03 -0.72 29.18
CA THR A 106 -0.56 0.43 28.38
C THR A 106 0.54 1.22 29.11
N HIS A 107 0.36 1.52 30.39
CA HIS A 107 1.38 2.19 31.21
C HIS A 107 2.63 1.33 31.39
N PHE A 108 2.44 0.02 31.64
CA PHE A 108 3.53 -0.94 31.73
C PHE A 108 4.32 -1.03 30.42
N TYR A 109 3.65 -1.10 29.28
CA TYR A 109 4.28 -1.20 27.96
C TYR A 109 5.16 0.02 27.70
N VAL A 110 4.62 1.23 27.83
CA VAL A 110 5.35 2.47 27.56
C VAL A 110 6.46 2.71 28.58
N MET A 111 6.13 2.80 29.89
CA MET A 111 7.11 3.13 30.93
C MET A 111 8.03 1.97 31.26
N GLY A 112 7.50 0.76 31.34
CA GLY A 112 8.22 -0.43 31.73
C GLY A 112 9.29 -0.81 30.71
N PHE A 113 8.99 -0.73 29.41
CA PHE A 113 9.98 -0.98 28.36
C PHE A 113 11.14 0.02 28.41
N MET A 114 10.84 1.32 28.51
CA MET A 114 11.87 2.35 28.66
C MET A 114 12.71 2.13 29.93
N THR A 115 12.07 1.78 31.04
CA THR A 115 12.73 1.53 32.32
C THR A 115 13.66 0.31 32.22
N ALA A 116 13.17 -0.83 31.71
CA ALA A 116 13.95 -2.05 31.60
C ALA A 116 15.16 -1.86 30.67
N THR A 117 14.95 -1.20 29.53
CA THR A 117 16.00 -0.92 28.54
C THR A 117 17.05 0.04 29.10
N PHE A 118 16.62 1.14 29.74
CA PHE A 118 17.54 2.11 30.33
C PHE A 118 18.30 1.51 31.53
N ALA A 119 17.62 0.80 32.43
CA ALA A 119 18.24 0.12 33.57
C ALA A 119 19.28 -0.92 33.12
N SER A 120 19.02 -1.64 32.02
CA SER A 120 19.90 -2.67 31.48
C SER A 120 21.24 -2.10 31.03
N PHE A 121 21.22 -0.89 30.46
CA PHE A 121 22.42 -0.17 30.11
C PHE A 121 23.06 0.51 31.34
N LEU A 122 22.25 1.15 32.19
CA LEU A 122 22.68 1.94 33.34
C LEU A 122 23.42 1.10 34.40
N TYR A 123 22.91 -0.09 34.73
CA TYR A 123 23.44 -0.83 35.87
C TYR A 123 24.88 -1.30 35.66
N PRO A 124 25.26 -1.95 34.54
CA PRO A 124 26.65 -2.34 34.30
C PRO A 124 27.62 -1.15 34.35
N ILE A 125 27.26 0.00 33.79
CA ILE A 125 28.13 1.18 33.75
C ILE A 125 28.22 1.88 35.12
N TYR A 126 27.12 1.93 35.88
CA TYR A 126 27.10 2.55 37.21
C TYR A 126 27.92 1.75 38.23
N PHE A 127 27.83 0.42 38.18
CA PHE A 127 28.57 -0.47 39.08
C PHE A 127 30.00 -0.80 38.61
N ASP A 128 30.50 -0.08 37.59
CA ASP A 128 31.82 -0.24 36.99
C ASP A 128 32.11 -1.68 36.50
N ASP A 129 31.07 -2.40 36.06
CA ASP A 129 31.19 -3.73 35.45
C ASP A 129 31.45 -3.60 33.95
N ARG A 130 32.65 -3.16 33.61
CA ARG A 130 33.07 -2.93 32.22
C ARG A 130 32.85 -4.16 31.33
N TYR A 131 33.11 -5.33 31.88
CA TYR A 131 32.96 -6.60 31.17
C TYR A 131 31.53 -6.81 30.69
N MET A 132 30.54 -6.51 31.53
CA MET A 132 29.13 -6.60 31.15
C MET A 132 28.69 -5.41 30.31
N ALA A 133 29.12 -4.19 30.66
CA ALA A 133 28.78 -2.96 29.95
C ALA A 133 29.16 -3.02 28.46
N ASP A 134 30.36 -3.51 28.16
CA ASP A 134 30.86 -3.72 26.80
C ASP A 134 29.91 -4.59 25.96
N ARG A 135 29.44 -5.70 26.54
CA ARG A 135 28.63 -6.70 25.84
C ARG A 135 27.17 -6.28 25.72
N VAL A 136 26.60 -5.72 26.78
CA VAL A 136 25.20 -5.26 26.79
C VAL A 136 25.02 -4.13 25.79
N SER A 137 25.89 -3.12 25.84
CA SER A 137 25.81 -1.96 24.93
C SER A 137 25.92 -2.38 23.47
N LEU A 138 26.84 -3.31 23.16
CA LEU A 138 27.03 -3.80 21.81
C LEU A 138 25.92 -4.73 21.34
N SER A 139 25.32 -5.52 22.25
CA SER A 139 24.15 -6.35 21.93
C SER A 139 22.94 -5.48 21.60
N MET A 140 22.70 -4.43 22.39
CA MET A 140 21.64 -3.45 22.11
C MET A 140 21.86 -2.78 20.74
N PHE A 141 23.08 -2.35 20.45
CA PHE A 141 23.43 -1.77 19.15
C PHE A 141 23.15 -2.74 17.99
N TRP A 142 23.60 -4.00 18.09
CA TRP A 142 23.37 -4.98 17.02
C TRP A 142 21.91 -5.36 16.82
N VAL A 143 21.11 -5.44 17.90
CA VAL A 143 19.66 -5.66 17.79
C VAL A 143 19.03 -4.61 16.88
N TYR A 144 19.34 -3.33 17.11
CA TYR A 144 18.83 -2.25 16.27
C TYR A 144 19.35 -2.35 14.84
N VAL A 145 20.66 -2.51 14.63
CA VAL A 145 21.24 -2.59 13.28
C VAL A 145 20.64 -3.73 12.45
N ILE A 146 20.33 -4.87 13.07
CA ILE A 146 19.71 -6.01 12.39
C ILE A 146 18.24 -5.75 12.06
N ALA A 147 17.52 -4.97 12.88
CA ALA A 147 16.11 -4.66 12.66
C ALA A 147 15.89 -3.67 11.49
N ILE A 148 16.82 -2.75 11.24
CA ILE A 148 16.74 -1.73 10.17
C ILE A 148 16.26 -2.30 8.82
N PRO A 149 16.89 -3.34 8.23
CA PRO A 149 16.45 -3.85 6.93
C PRO A 149 15.04 -4.42 6.95
N PHE A 150 14.55 -4.94 8.08
CA PHE A 150 13.16 -5.41 8.17
C PHE A 150 12.20 -4.23 8.17
N TYR A 151 12.50 -3.17 8.91
CA TYR A 151 11.64 -1.99 8.94
C TYR A 151 11.58 -1.23 7.61
N LEU A 152 12.68 -1.21 6.86
CA LEU A 152 12.72 -0.54 5.55
C LEU A 152 12.15 -1.36 4.39
N PHE A 153 12.19 -2.69 4.45
CA PHE A 153 11.89 -3.55 3.29
C PHE A 153 10.93 -4.72 3.57
N PHE A 154 10.58 -4.96 4.83
CA PHE A 154 9.64 -5.98 5.27
C PHE A 154 8.66 -5.36 6.28
N ASN A 155 7.95 -4.35 5.80
CA ASN A 155 7.05 -3.56 6.62
C ASN A 155 5.86 -4.42 7.06
N VAL A 156 5.54 -4.38 8.35
CA VAL A 156 4.38 -5.11 8.89
C VAL A 156 3.62 -4.16 9.79
N GLY A 157 2.37 -3.90 9.43
CA GLY A 157 1.43 -3.11 10.18
C GLY A 157 1.12 -3.71 11.55
N VAL A 158 0.76 -2.85 12.49
CA VAL A 158 0.27 -3.26 13.81
C VAL A 158 -1.06 -4.00 13.69
N THR A 159 -1.27 -5.02 14.51
CA THR A 159 -2.45 -5.91 14.44
C THR A 159 -3.78 -5.15 14.53
N GLY A 160 -3.85 -4.10 15.35
CA GLY A 160 -5.05 -3.28 15.54
C GLY A 160 -5.43 -2.39 14.35
N ASN A 161 -4.51 -2.19 13.39
CA ASN A 161 -4.80 -1.46 12.15
C ASN A 161 -5.26 -2.37 11.02
N HIS A 162 -4.95 -3.67 11.08
CA HIS A 162 -5.25 -4.61 10.01
C HIS A 162 -6.47 -5.49 10.30
N ILE A 163 -6.64 -5.97 11.54
CA ILE A 163 -7.78 -6.82 11.91
C ILE A 163 -8.97 -5.91 12.30
N PRO A 164 -10.06 -5.82 11.52
CA PRO A 164 -11.12 -4.82 11.75
C PRO A 164 -11.82 -4.93 13.12
N ALA A 165 -11.88 -6.14 13.68
CA ALA A 165 -12.49 -6.41 14.98
C ALA A 165 -11.55 -6.21 16.18
N MET A 166 -10.25 -5.98 15.93
CA MET A 166 -9.25 -5.79 16.97
C MET A 166 -9.15 -4.32 17.37
N GLN A 167 -9.01 -4.04 18.66
CA GLN A 167 -8.84 -2.66 19.12
C GLN A 167 -7.38 -2.34 19.39
N ALA A 168 -6.97 -1.17 18.94
CA ALA A 168 -5.65 -0.59 19.14
C ALA A 168 -5.54 0.04 20.56
N ILE A 169 -5.76 -0.77 21.60
CA ILE A 169 -6.02 -0.32 22.99
C ILE A 169 -4.93 0.63 23.51
N ALA A 170 -3.66 0.36 23.22
CA ALA A 170 -2.56 1.22 23.65
C ALA A 170 -2.62 2.63 23.04
N TYR A 171 -3.16 2.73 21.82
CA TYR A 171 -3.21 3.96 21.04
C TYR A 171 -4.41 4.83 21.43
N ASP A 172 -5.51 4.24 21.89
CA ASP A 172 -6.77 4.96 22.15
C ASP A 172 -7.10 5.18 23.63
N LEU A 173 -6.17 4.88 24.54
CA LEU A 173 -6.42 4.98 25.99
C LEU A 173 -6.79 6.42 26.43
N THR A 174 -6.03 7.43 25.97
CA THR A 174 -6.39 8.84 26.13
C THR A 174 -5.95 9.65 24.90
N PRO A 175 -6.60 10.79 24.61
CA PRO A 175 -6.20 11.67 23.50
C PRO A 175 -4.73 12.10 23.55
N GLU A 176 -4.17 12.26 24.75
CA GLU A 176 -2.76 12.59 24.96
C GLU A 176 -1.82 11.46 24.56
N ILE A 177 -2.20 10.21 24.84
CA ILE A 177 -1.42 9.01 24.48
C ILE A 177 -1.51 8.75 22.98
N ASN A 178 -2.70 8.89 22.39
CA ASN A 178 -2.91 8.77 20.95
C ASN A 178 -2.03 9.76 20.16
N ASN A 179 -2.06 11.04 20.56
CA ASN A 179 -1.24 12.10 19.94
C ASN A 179 0.27 11.87 20.12
N TRP A 180 0.66 11.15 21.17
CA TRP A 180 2.06 10.78 21.37
C TRP A 180 2.49 9.65 20.42
N PHE A 181 1.72 8.57 20.33
CA PHE A 181 2.04 7.43 19.46
C PHE A 181 2.06 7.81 17.98
N THR A 182 1.06 8.53 17.49
CA THR A 182 0.94 9.00 16.09
C THR A 182 2.11 9.87 15.61
N ARG A 183 2.94 10.39 16.53
CA ARG A 183 4.14 11.16 16.19
C ARG A 183 5.44 10.35 16.17
N ILE A 184 5.49 9.23 16.89
CA ILE A 184 6.73 8.51 17.20
C ILE A 184 6.79 7.13 16.56
N ASP A 185 5.62 6.58 16.26
CA ASP A 185 5.41 5.25 15.69
C ASP A 185 4.86 5.43 14.26
N PRO A 186 5.55 4.90 13.23
CA PRO A 186 5.02 4.88 11.87
C PRO A 186 3.92 3.82 11.69
N PHE A 187 3.57 3.03 12.71
CA PHE A 187 2.57 1.94 12.70
C PHE A 187 2.88 0.78 11.76
N SER A 188 4.09 0.78 11.21
CA SER A 188 4.56 -0.04 10.11
C SER A 188 5.76 -0.93 10.54
N ASN A 189 6.14 -0.85 11.83
CA ASN A 189 7.30 -1.50 12.44
C ASN A 189 6.94 -2.75 13.28
N GLY A 190 5.95 -3.53 12.87
CA GLY A 190 5.47 -4.71 13.58
C GLY A 190 6.52 -5.82 13.68
N MET A 191 7.28 -6.09 12.61
CA MET A 191 8.20 -7.22 12.53
C MET A 191 9.65 -6.82 12.20
N PRO A 192 10.67 -7.31 12.93
CA PRO A 192 10.61 -8.10 14.16
C PRO A 192 10.33 -7.23 15.39
N SER A 193 9.69 -7.80 16.43
CA SER A 193 9.38 -7.02 17.64
C SER A 193 10.64 -6.71 18.46
N LEU A 194 11.06 -5.45 18.43
CA LEU A 194 12.15 -4.95 19.27
C LEU A 194 11.77 -4.91 20.76
N HIS A 195 10.47 -4.84 21.07
CA HIS A 195 9.96 -4.94 22.44
C HIS A 195 10.31 -6.27 23.10
N ILE A 196 10.55 -7.31 22.28
CA ILE A 196 11.05 -8.61 22.71
C ILE A 196 12.54 -8.74 22.43
N GLY A 197 12.98 -8.44 21.21
CA GLY A 197 14.35 -8.68 20.77
C GLY A 197 15.40 -7.98 21.63
N LEU A 198 15.13 -6.74 22.04
CA LEU A 198 16.06 -5.96 22.86
C LEU A 198 16.22 -6.52 24.29
N PRO A 199 15.17 -6.64 25.12
CA PRO A 199 15.30 -7.21 26.46
C PRO A 199 15.74 -8.68 26.42
N PHE A 200 15.35 -9.45 25.41
CA PHE A 200 15.80 -10.83 25.23
C PHE A 200 17.30 -10.91 24.94
N ALA A 201 17.82 -10.07 24.03
CA ALA A 201 19.27 -10.01 23.76
C ALA A 201 20.07 -9.63 25.00
N ILE A 202 19.58 -8.66 25.78
CA ILE A 202 20.20 -8.24 27.04
C ILE A 202 20.21 -9.40 28.03
N TRP A 203 19.05 -10.03 28.25
CA TRP A 203 18.92 -11.19 29.14
C TRP A 203 19.88 -12.31 28.72
N LEU A 204 19.92 -12.64 27.43
CA LEU A 204 20.78 -13.69 26.88
C LEU A 204 22.26 -13.35 27.03
N THR A 205 22.64 -12.09 26.81
CA THR A 205 23.99 -11.58 27.06
C THR A 205 24.38 -11.72 28.52
N MET A 206 23.54 -11.27 29.44
CA MET A 206 23.80 -11.45 30.87
C MET A 206 23.82 -12.93 31.25
N HIS A 207 22.93 -13.75 30.67
CA HIS A 207 22.91 -15.19 30.93
C HIS A 207 24.21 -15.87 30.53
N ARG A 208 24.76 -15.48 29.37
CA ARG A 208 25.96 -16.06 28.78
C ARG A 208 27.28 -15.64 29.45
N TRP A 209 27.33 -14.45 30.05
CA TRP A 209 28.58 -13.84 30.52
C TRP A 209 28.57 -13.43 32.01
N ASP A 210 27.50 -13.71 32.76
CA ASP A 210 27.43 -13.54 34.22
C ASP A 210 27.75 -14.85 34.96
N ASP A 211 28.98 -15.35 34.78
CA ASP A 211 29.43 -16.65 35.32
C ASP A 211 29.39 -16.71 36.86
N ASP A 212 29.57 -15.58 37.52
CA ASP A 212 29.57 -15.42 38.98
C ASP A 212 28.23 -14.98 39.56
N GLY A 213 27.18 -14.89 38.72
CA GLY A 213 25.79 -14.67 39.15
C GLY A 213 25.54 -13.31 39.80
N ARG A 214 26.35 -12.29 39.48
CA ARG A 214 26.22 -10.93 40.04
C ARG A 214 24.90 -10.29 39.66
N TRP A 215 24.39 -10.62 38.47
CA TRP A 215 23.19 -10.07 37.87
C TRP A 215 22.00 -11.04 37.91
N GLU A 216 22.08 -12.14 38.66
CA GLU A 216 21.03 -13.16 38.74
C GLU A 216 19.63 -12.59 39.04
N ARG A 217 19.51 -11.67 40.01
CA ARG A 217 18.23 -11.01 40.33
C ARG A 217 17.69 -10.19 39.17
N TYR A 218 18.57 -9.49 38.47
CA TYR A 218 18.20 -8.64 37.35
C TYR A 218 17.83 -9.50 36.13
N ARG A 219 18.55 -10.59 35.87
CA ARG A 219 18.19 -11.60 34.86
C ARG A 219 16.82 -12.21 35.14
N GLY A 220 16.53 -12.54 36.39
CA GLY A 220 15.21 -13.03 36.80
C GLY A 220 14.10 -12.00 36.53
N PHE A 221 14.35 -10.73 36.87
CA PHE A 221 13.44 -9.62 36.54
C PHE A 221 13.24 -9.47 35.03
N LEU A 222 14.31 -9.46 34.23
CA LEU A 222 14.23 -9.34 32.77
C LEU A 222 13.42 -10.48 32.15
N MET A 223 13.56 -11.72 32.64
CA MET A 223 12.75 -12.83 32.15
C MET A 223 11.26 -12.62 32.45
N GLY A 224 10.92 -12.22 33.68
CA GLY A 224 9.53 -11.88 34.02
C GLY A 224 8.99 -10.70 33.21
N PHE A 225 9.83 -9.69 32.97
CA PHE A 225 9.52 -8.54 32.13
C PHE A 225 9.24 -8.97 30.69
N ILE A 226 10.08 -9.81 30.07
CA ILE A 226 9.89 -10.30 28.69
C ILE A 226 8.55 -11.05 28.55
N VAL A 227 8.23 -11.93 29.51
CA VAL A 227 6.95 -12.68 29.50
C VAL A 227 5.76 -11.73 29.60
N LEU A 228 5.83 -10.75 30.51
CA LEU A 228 4.77 -9.76 30.67
C LEU A 228 4.64 -8.85 29.44
N THR A 229 5.75 -8.47 28.82
CA THR A 229 5.76 -7.69 27.57
C THR A 229 5.18 -8.47 26.42
N ALA A 230 5.55 -9.74 26.24
CA ALA A 230 4.96 -10.61 25.21
C ALA A 230 3.44 -10.71 25.35
N PHE A 231 2.94 -10.83 26.58
CA PHE A 231 1.50 -10.79 26.84
C PHE A 231 0.89 -9.41 26.55
N ALA A 232 1.53 -8.33 27.01
CA ALA A 232 1.02 -6.97 26.87
C ALA A 232 0.89 -6.54 25.40
N ILE A 233 1.89 -6.81 24.56
CA ILE A 233 1.88 -6.36 23.16
C ILE A 233 0.82 -7.06 22.30
N ILE A 234 0.54 -8.34 22.59
CA ILE A 234 -0.57 -9.09 21.97
C ILE A 234 -1.90 -8.53 22.48
N TYR A 235 -2.05 -8.42 23.80
CA TYR A 235 -3.29 -7.94 24.42
C TYR A 235 -3.66 -6.53 23.92
N LEU A 236 -2.69 -5.63 23.80
CA LEU A 236 -2.90 -4.24 23.42
C LEU A 236 -3.15 -4.01 21.92
N GLY A 237 -3.04 -5.06 21.08
CA GLY A 237 -3.24 -4.95 19.64
C GLY A 237 -2.10 -4.29 18.89
N ILE A 238 -0.86 -4.48 19.36
CA ILE A 238 0.33 -3.84 18.80
C ILE A 238 1.12 -4.80 17.89
N HIS A 239 1.26 -6.06 18.29
CA HIS A 239 2.21 -7.00 17.69
C HIS A 239 1.58 -8.39 17.44
N TRP A 240 2.09 -9.04 16.40
CA TRP A 240 1.81 -10.42 15.99
C TRP A 240 2.59 -11.42 16.85
N MET A 241 2.09 -12.62 17.06
CA MET A 241 2.84 -13.67 17.75
C MET A 241 4.10 -14.12 16.95
N VAL A 242 4.05 -14.08 15.61
CA VAL A 242 5.20 -14.37 14.74
C VAL A 242 6.33 -13.35 14.91
N ASP A 243 6.01 -12.07 15.13
CA ASP A 243 7.03 -11.05 15.30
C ASP A 243 7.82 -11.17 16.62
N ILE A 244 7.23 -11.79 17.65
CA ILE A 244 7.89 -12.14 18.91
C ILE A 244 9.01 -13.15 18.65
N ILE A 245 8.72 -14.16 17.82
CA ILE A 245 9.71 -15.16 17.40
C ILE A 245 10.81 -14.48 16.59
N GLY A 246 10.44 -13.60 15.66
CA GLY A 246 11.38 -12.76 14.90
C GLY A 246 12.29 -11.94 15.80
N GLY A 247 11.73 -11.27 16.81
CA GLY A 247 12.47 -10.50 17.81
C GLY A 247 13.47 -11.35 18.59
N MET A 248 13.06 -12.53 19.07
CA MET A 248 13.96 -13.47 19.74
C MET A 248 15.11 -13.91 18.82
N ALA A 249 14.82 -14.22 17.55
CA ALA A 249 15.83 -14.62 16.57
C ALA A 249 16.86 -13.51 16.33
N VAL A 250 16.40 -12.26 16.13
CA VAL A 250 17.28 -11.07 16.06
C VAL A 250 18.14 -10.94 17.31
N GLY A 251 17.56 -11.13 18.49
CA GLY A 251 18.29 -11.08 19.75
C GLY A 251 19.41 -12.12 19.82
N ILE A 252 19.17 -13.36 19.40
CA ILE A 252 20.20 -14.42 19.34
C ILE A 252 21.34 -14.00 18.41
N ILE A 253 21.02 -13.51 17.22
CA ILE A 253 22.01 -13.09 16.22
C ILE A 253 22.84 -11.92 16.76
N ALA A 254 22.20 -10.93 17.41
CA ALA A 254 22.87 -9.79 18.00
C ALA A 254 23.88 -10.20 19.09
N VAL A 255 23.52 -11.15 19.96
CA VAL A 255 24.43 -11.70 20.98
C VAL A 255 25.60 -12.45 20.33
N GLN A 256 25.36 -13.19 19.25
CA GLN A 256 26.43 -13.85 18.49
C GLN A 256 27.37 -12.84 17.83
N LEU A 257 26.86 -11.78 17.21
CA LEU A 257 27.68 -10.71 16.63
C LEU A 257 28.49 -9.99 17.70
N THR A 258 27.89 -9.71 18.85
CA THR A 258 28.57 -9.15 20.01
C THR A 258 29.76 -10.02 20.42
N SER A 259 29.60 -11.34 20.49
CA SER A 259 30.71 -12.24 20.84
C SER A 259 31.91 -12.15 19.90
N LYS A 260 31.68 -11.79 18.62
CA LYS A 260 32.72 -11.66 17.59
C LYS A 260 33.32 -10.25 17.54
N THR A 261 32.52 -9.23 17.83
CA THR A 261 32.87 -7.82 17.60
C THR A 261 33.24 -7.07 18.88
N ASN A 262 32.98 -7.63 20.06
CA ASN A 262 33.24 -6.97 21.34
C ASN A 262 34.69 -6.48 21.47
N GLN A 263 35.68 -7.36 21.30
CA GLN A 263 37.08 -6.98 21.45
C GLN A 263 37.54 -5.92 20.43
N PRO A 264 37.32 -6.07 19.10
CA PRO A 264 37.77 -5.08 18.14
C PRO A 264 37.05 -3.73 18.30
N VAL A 265 35.73 -3.73 18.55
CA VAL A 265 34.94 -2.50 18.74
C VAL A 265 35.44 -1.74 19.96
N TRP A 266 35.57 -2.40 21.12
CA TRP A 266 36.01 -1.71 22.33
C TRP A 266 37.49 -1.35 22.31
N ASN A 267 38.36 -2.11 21.63
CA ASN A 267 39.73 -1.67 21.37
C ASN A 267 39.79 -0.36 20.57
N PHE A 268 38.82 -0.13 19.66
CA PHE A 268 38.70 1.12 18.92
C PHE A 268 38.04 2.22 19.75
N ALA A 269 36.91 1.93 20.38
CA ALA A 269 36.10 2.89 21.13
C ALA A 269 36.62 3.17 22.56
N ASP A 270 37.72 2.54 22.99
CA ASP A 270 38.30 2.70 24.33
C ASP A 270 38.61 4.17 24.65
N GLU A 271 37.80 4.75 25.52
CA GLU A 271 37.92 6.12 25.98
C GLU A 271 39.24 6.40 26.70
N ARG A 272 39.87 5.39 27.32
CA ARG A 272 41.15 5.55 28.03
C ARG A 272 42.29 5.88 27.07
N LEU A 273 42.16 5.45 25.82
CA LEU A 273 43.14 5.69 24.77
C LEU A 273 42.81 6.93 23.94
N PHE A 274 41.63 7.53 24.10
CA PHE A 274 41.15 8.67 23.31
C PHE A 274 42.07 9.89 23.44
N SER A 275 42.45 10.30 24.64
CA SER A 275 43.34 11.46 24.84
C SER A 275 44.71 11.28 24.17
N ARG A 276 45.25 10.05 24.20
CA ARG A 276 46.51 9.70 23.52
C ARG A 276 46.37 9.67 22.01
N ARG A 277 45.21 9.25 21.49
CA ARG A 277 44.90 9.26 20.05
C ARG A 277 44.63 10.66 19.53
N LEU A 278 43.88 11.47 20.26
CA LEU A 278 43.62 12.88 19.95
C LEU A 278 44.93 13.69 19.94
N ALA A 279 45.78 13.51 20.95
CA ALA A 279 47.10 14.14 21.00
C ALA A 279 47.97 13.72 19.80
N ARG A 280 47.91 12.45 19.38
CA ARG A 280 48.63 11.96 18.20
C ARG A 280 48.03 12.46 16.88
N ALA A 281 46.72 12.58 16.80
CA ALA A 281 45.99 13.09 15.63
C ALA A 281 46.24 14.58 15.41
N ILE A 282 46.33 15.36 16.49
CA ILE A 282 46.71 16.78 16.45
C ILE A 282 48.19 16.94 16.09
N ALA A 283 49.06 16.05 16.57
CA ALA A 283 50.50 16.12 16.30
C ALA A 283 50.90 15.68 14.88
N ASP A 284 50.17 14.75 14.25
CA ASP A 284 50.51 14.23 12.92
C ASP A 284 49.27 13.74 12.12
N PRO A 285 48.47 14.66 11.56
CA PRO A 285 47.12 14.36 11.04
C PRO A 285 47.09 13.40 9.85
N SER A 286 48.09 13.45 8.95
CA SER A 286 48.11 12.61 7.74
C SER A 286 48.35 11.12 8.02
N LYS A 287 49.18 10.79 9.03
CA LYS A 287 49.42 9.41 9.48
C LYS A 287 48.28 8.86 10.34
N SER A 288 47.65 9.72 11.13
CA SER A 288 46.53 9.32 11.98
C SER A 288 45.31 8.89 11.16
N ILE A 289 44.99 9.59 10.07
CA ILE A 289 43.89 9.23 9.15
C ILE A 289 44.16 7.86 8.50
N ARG A 290 45.35 7.64 7.93
CA ARG A 290 45.72 6.36 7.29
C ARG A 290 45.74 5.18 8.26
N GLY A 291 46.20 5.37 9.50
CA GLY A 291 46.25 4.32 10.53
C GLY A 291 44.89 3.99 11.15
N THR A 292 43.99 4.98 11.24
CA THR A 292 42.62 4.81 11.76
C THR A 292 41.74 4.09 10.74
N PHE A 293 41.82 4.45 9.45
CA PHE A 293 41.15 3.73 8.36
C PHE A 293 41.59 2.26 8.28
N GLY A 294 42.89 1.97 8.38
CA GLY A 294 43.40 0.59 8.39
C GLY A 294 42.97 -0.24 9.61
N SER A 295 42.75 0.41 10.77
CA SER A 295 42.28 -0.27 11.98
C SER A 295 40.77 -0.49 12.00
N ILE A 296 39.98 0.38 11.37
CA ILE A 296 38.54 0.16 11.13
C ILE A 296 38.37 -1.02 10.18
N ILE A 297 39.11 -1.04 9.08
CA ILE A 297 39.08 -2.16 8.11
C ILE A 297 39.54 -3.48 8.77
N SER A 298 40.51 -3.45 9.69
CA SER A 298 40.97 -4.65 10.42
C SER A 298 40.09 -5.06 11.60
N ALA A 299 39.35 -4.14 12.23
CA ALA A 299 38.31 -4.44 13.22
C ALA A 299 37.12 -5.19 12.59
N PHE A 300 36.86 -4.96 11.30
CA PHE A 300 35.91 -5.70 10.48
C PHE A 300 36.55 -6.87 9.70
N ALA A 301 37.89 -7.05 9.78
CA ALA A 301 38.56 -8.19 9.14
C ALA A 301 38.18 -9.58 9.68
N PRO A 302 37.71 -9.80 10.95
CA PRO A 302 37.21 -11.10 11.39
C PRO A 302 35.93 -11.57 10.67
N LEU A 303 35.38 -10.75 9.76
CA LEU A 303 34.24 -11.09 8.90
C LEU A 303 34.65 -11.60 7.51
N ARG A 304 35.95 -11.76 7.24
CA ARG A 304 36.56 -12.36 6.04
C ARG A 304 37.68 -13.28 6.54
N GLU A 305 37.72 -14.61 6.42
CA GLU A 305 37.27 -15.58 5.39
C GLU A 305 37.23 -17.01 6.05
N PRO A 306 37.21 -18.15 5.34
CA PRO A 306 36.01 -18.79 4.78
C PRO A 306 35.81 -20.29 5.15
N SER A 307 34.54 -20.71 5.27
CA SER A 307 34.01 -22.05 4.93
C SER A 307 32.49 -21.94 4.57
N ARG A 308 32.09 -20.73 4.18
CA ARG A 308 30.73 -20.17 4.12
C ARG A 308 30.18 -20.02 2.69
N LYS A 309 31.00 -20.29 1.67
CA LYS A 309 30.81 -19.79 0.29
C LYS A 309 29.55 -20.32 -0.41
N GLN A 310 29.15 -21.57 -0.18
CA GLN A 310 27.98 -22.15 -0.86
C GLN A 310 26.66 -21.68 -0.22
N THR A 311 26.51 -21.77 1.11
CA THR A 311 25.31 -21.32 1.81
C THR A 311 25.10 -19.79 1.69
N SER A 312 26.18 -18.99 1.72
CA SER A 312 26.05 -17.54 1.52
C SER A 312 25.75 -17.14 0.07
N ALA A 313 26.25 -17.91 -0.90
CA ALA A 313 25.92 -17.68 -2.31
C ALA A 313 24.46 -18.04 -2.57
N ILE A 314 23.93 -19.10 -1.94
CA ILE A 314 22.51 -19.47 -2.03
C ILE A 314 21.63 -18.39 -1.37
N ILE A 315 21.99 -17.89 -0.18
CA ILE A 315 21.25 -16.80 0.48
C ILE A 315 21.29 -15.51 -0.36
N ALA A 316 22.44 -15.15 -0.92
CA ALA A 316 22.57 -13.97 -1.76
C ALA A 316 21.80 -14.10 -3.09
N ALA A 317 21.85 -15.27 -3.73
CA ALA A 317 21.06 -15.55 -4.93
C ALA A 317 19.56 -15.55 -4.63
N LEU A 318 19.15 -16.07 -3.47
CA LEU A 318 17.76 -16.07 -3.03
C LEU A 318 17.24 -14.65 -2.80
N LEU A 319 18.00 -13.81 -2.07
CA LEU A 319 17.64 -12.40 -1.83
C LEU A 319 17.61 -11.58 -3.12
N LEU A 320 18.55 -11.82 -4.03
CA LEU A 320 18.59 -11.15 -5.33
C LEU A 320 17.44 -11.59 -6.23
N SER A 321 17.09 -12.89 -6.21
CA SER A 321 15.93 -13.42 -6.91
C SER A 321 14.62 -12.85 -6.37
N THR A 322 14.45 -12.78 -5.05
CA THR A 322 13.25 -12.16 -4.45
C THR A 322 13.17 -10.67 -4.75
N GLY A 323 14.30 -9.95 -4.71
CA GLY A 323 14.33 -8.53 -5.09
C GLY A 323 13.97 -8.30 -6.55
N LEU A 324 14.34 -9.20 -7.45
CA LEU A 324 13.97 -9.14 -8.86
C LEU A 324 12.49 -9.48 -9.10
N VAL A 325 11.93 -10.45 -8.37
CA VAL A 325 10.50 -10.78 -8.43
C VAL A 325 9.65 -9.61 -7.91
N LEU A 326 10.03 -9.03 -6.76
CA LEU A 326 9.35 -7.85 -6.21
C LEU A 326 9.43 -6.65 -7.16
N LEU A 327 10.59 -6.45 -7.80
CA LEU A 327 10.74 -5.40 -8.80
C LEU A 327 9.88 -5.68 -10.03
N TRP A 328 9.77 -6.94 -10.46
CA TRP A 328 8.94 -7.34 -11.58
C TRP A 328 7.46 -7.11 -11.30
N ASP A 329 6.95 -7.55 -10.14
CA ASP A 329 5.54 -7.33 -9.77
C ASP A 329 5.22 -5.84 -9.63
N ALA A 330 6.15 -5.06 -9.06
CA ALA A 330 5.97 -3.62 -8.91
C ALA A 330 5.94 -2.87 -10.26
N THR A 331 6.45 -3.46 -11.33
CA THR A 331 6.42 -2.87 -12.68
C THR A 331 5.44 -3.54 -13.64
N HIS A 332 4.74 -4.61 -13.22
CA HIS A 332 3.76 -5.36 -14.03
C HIS A 332 2.56 -5.67 -13.15
N GLN A 333 1.80 -4.63 -12.82
CA GLN A 333 0.61 -4.69 -11.97
C GLN A 333 -0.65 -5.00 -12.77
N ASP A 334 -0.59 -4.88 -14.10
CA ASP A 334 -1.62 -5.32 -15.03
C ASP A 334 -1.35 -6.76 -15.50
N PHE A 335 -2.41 -7.50 -15.78
CA PHE A 335 -2.32 -8.84 -16.35
C PHE A 335 -3.37 -9.06 -17.44
N PRO A 336 -3.03 -9.85 -18.48
CA PRO A 336 -4.00 -10.19 -19.51
C PRO A 336 -5.06 -11.15 -18.97
N VAL A 337 -6.32 -10.93 -19.35
CA VAL A 337 -7.43 -11.82 -19.00
C VAL A 337 -7.30 -13.14 -19.77
N GLU A 338 -7.26 -14.26 -19.05
CA GLU A 338 -7.14 -15.58 -19.67
C GLU A 338 -8.40 -15.96 -20.45
N GLY A 339 -8.22 -16.42 -21.69
CA GLY A 339 -9.31 -16.92 -22.54
C GLY A 339 -9.98 -15.89 -23.43
N VAL A 340 -9.49 -14.64 -23.42
CA VAL A 340 -9.85 -13.57 -24.37
C VAL A 340 -8.74 -13.46 -25.41
N GLU A 341 -9.05 -13.64 -26.69
CA GLU A 341 -8.05 -13.69 -27.77
C GLU A 341 -8.06 -12.44 -28.66
N TRP A 342 -9.23 -11.86 -28.96
CA TRP A 342 -9.35 -10.74 -29.92
C TRP A 342 -10.33 -9.66 -29.46
N PRO A 343 -10.10 -9.02 -28.29
CA PRO A 343 -11.05 -8.05 -27.75
C PRO A 343 -11.11 -6.80 -28.63
N THR A 344 -12.32 -6.41 -29.04
CA THR A 344 -12.58 -5.18 -29.80
C THR A 344 -13.24 -4.10 -28.95
N SER A 345 -13.93 -4.49 -27.88
CA SER A 345 -14.48 -3.59 -26.87
C SER A 345 -14.62 -4.30 -25.53
N ALA A 346 -14.63 -3.52 -24.45
CA ALA A 346 -14.83 -3.99 -23.09
C ALA A 346 -15.83 -3.10 -22.33
N ALA A 347 -16.66 -3.73 -21.50
CA ALA A 347 -17.56 -3.05 -20.58
C ALA A 347 -17.53 -3.73 -19.22
N GLY A 348 -17.50 -2.96 -18.13
CA GLY A 348 -17.36 -3.49 -16.78
C GLY A 348 -18.29 -2.80 -15.78
N SER A 349 -18.77 -3.56 -14.80
CA SER A 349 -19.50 -3.01 -13.66
C SER A 349 -19.35 -3.93 -12.45
N ASP A 350 -19.09 -3.34 -11.28
CA ASP A 350 -18.85 -4.06 -10.03
C ASP A 350 -17.78 -5.17 -10.18
N GLY A 351 -18.19 -6.44 -10.08
CA GLY A 351 -17.31 -7.61 -10.18
C GLY A 351 -17.31 -8.29 -11.54
N TRP A 352 -17.96 -7.72 -12.56
CA TRP A 352 -18.10 -8.32 -13.88
C TRP A 352 -17.40 -7.50 -14.94
N LEU A 353 -16.66 -8.18 -15.81
CA LEU A 353 -16.03 -7.63 -16.99
C LEU A 353 -16.50 -8.40 -18.22
N VAL A 354 -16.97 -7.70 -19.24
CA VAL A 354 -17.47 -8.30 -20.48
C VAL A 354 -16.60 -7.82 -21.63
N SER A 355 -16.19 -8.75 -22.48
CA SER A 355 -15.42 -8.45 -23.67
C SER A 355 -16.12 -8.96 -24.92
N VAL A 356 -16.22 -8.09 -25.91
CA VAL A 356 -16.64 -8.46 -27.26
C VAL A 356 -15.39 -8.76 -28.06
N GLU A 357 -15.36 -9.93 -28.67
CA GLU A 357 -14.22 -10.43 -29.42
C GLU A 357 -14.61 -10.66 -30.87
N GLU A 358 -13.81 -10.16 -31.80
CA GLU A 358 -14.00 -10.36 -33.24
C GLU A 358 -12.74 -10.96 -33.87
N ASP A 359 -12.87 -12.19 -34.35
CA ASP A 359 -11.76 -12.88 -35.00
C ASP A 359 -11.40 -12.19 -36.33
N PRO A 360 -10.16 -11.72 -36.52
CA PRO A 360 -9.76 -10.97 -37.72
C PRO A 360 -9.70 -11.82 -39.00
N GLU A 361 -9.62 -13.15 -38.90
CA GLU A 361 -9.62 -14.06 -40.05
C GLU A 361 -11.02 -14.55 -40.41
N THR A 362 -11.84 -14.86 -39.40
CA THR A 362 -13.17 -15.47 -39.61
C THR A 362 -14.33 -14.48 -39.51
N PHE A 363 -14.09 -13.27 -38.96
CA PHE A 363 -15.09 -12.25 -38.63
C PHE A 363 -16.23 -12.80 -37.75
N SER A 364 -15.93 -13.83 -36.95
CA SER A 364 -16.90 -14.35 -35.99
C SER A 364 -16.84 -13.54 -34.71
N VAL A 365 -18.00 -13.15 -34.21
CA VAL A 365 -18.15 -12.46 -32.94
C VAL A 365 -18.37 -13.47 -31.83
N SER A 366 -17.57 -13.37 -30.77
CA SER A 366 -17.77 -14.07 -29.50
C SER A 366 -17.81 -13.05 -28.36
N ILE A 367 -18.54 -13.37 -27.30
CA ILE A 367 -18.61 -12.50 -26.12
C ILE A 367 -18.23 -13.32 -24.90
N SER A 368 -17.22 -12.86 -24.17
CA SER A 368 -16.72 -13.46 -22.95
C SER A 368 -17.14 -12.61 -21.75
N VAL A 369 -17.57 -13.27 -20.68
CA VAL A 369 -17.92 -12.65 -19.40
C VAL A 369 -16.97 -13.21 -18.35
N TRP A 370 -16.36 -12.32 -17.59
CA TRP A 370 -15.35 -12.62 -16.60
C TRP A 370 -15.79 -12.09 -15.24
N ASN A 371 -15.80 -12.98 -14.24
CA ASN A 371 -15.96 -12.57 -12.85
C ASN A 371 -14.59 -12.23 -12.29
N VAL A 372 -14.41 -10.95 -11.96
CA VAL A 372 -13.15 -10.35 -11.55
C VAL A 372 -12.69 -10.91 -10.21
N SER A 373 -13.62 -11.08 -9.27
CA SER A 373 -13.30 -11.61 -7.93
C SER A 373 -12.90 -13.08 -7.94
N ASP A 374 -13.41 -13.88 -8.87
CA ASP A 374 -13.16 -15.32 -8.96
C ASP A 374 -12.12 -15.69 -10.03
N GLU A 375 -11.59 -14.70 -10.76
CA GLU A 375 -10.70 -14.84 -11.92
C GLU A 375 -11.15 -15.87 -12.97
N LYS A 376 -12.47 -15.98 -13.20
CA LYS A 376 -13.05 -16.99 -14.11
C LYS A 376 -13.82 -16.36 -15.26
N GLY A 377 -13.39 -16.73 -16.46
CA GLY A 377 -14.08 -16.41 -17.71
C GLY A 377 -15.04 -17.53 -18.14
N SER A 378 -16.18 -17.14 -18.69
CA SER A 378 -17.10 -18.01 -19.41
C SER A 378 -17.57 -17.31 -20.66
N MET A 379 -17.75 -18.07 -21.74
CA MET A 379 -18.35 -17.54 -22.97
C MET A 379 -19.87 -17.54 -22.82
N ILE A 380 -20.53 -16.46 -23.24
CA ILE A 380 -21.99 -16.45 -23.24
C ILE A 380 -22.52 -17.32 -24.38
N SER A 381 -23.72 -17.82 -24.18
CA SER A 381 -24.44 -18.64 -25.15
C SER A 381 -25.65 -17.89 -25.69
N GLY A 382 -25.96 -18.07 -26.98
CA GLY A 382 -27.05 -17.34 -27.62
C GLY A 382 -27.06 -17.51 -29.14
N GLU A 383 -27.93 -16.77 -29.83
CA GLU A 383 -27.84 -16.69 -31.30
C GLU A 383 -26.63 -15.83 -31.70
N PHE A 384 -25.94 -16.25 -32.76
CA PHE A 384 -24.76 -15.55 -33.26
C PHE A 384 -25.05 -14.09 -33.62
N TRP A 385 -24.09 -13.22 -33.32
CA TRP A 385 -24.09 -11.83 -33.76
C TRP A 385 -23.41 -11.72 -35.13
N ALA A 386 -24.01 -10.96 -36.03
CA ALA A 386 -23.47 -10.75 -37.38
C ALA A 386 -22.36 -9.69 -37.41
N SER A 387 -22.35 -8.81 -36.41
CA SER A 387 -21.37 -7.75 -36.15
C SER A 387 -21.23 -7.57 -34.64
N SER A 388 -20.12 -7.01 -34.20
CA SER A 388 -19.83 -6.74 -32.78
C SER A 388 -20.94 -5.90 -32.14
N PRO A 389 -21.68 -6.43 -31.13
CA PRO A 389 -22.73 -5.67 -30.45
C PRO A 389 -22.13 -4.67 -29.46
N SER A 390 -22.88 -3.61 -29.16
CA SER A 390 -22.63 -2.74 -28.01
C SER A 390 -23.01 -3.45 -26.72
N VAL A 391 -22.31 -3.12 -25.63
CA VAL A 391 -22.47 -3.75 -24.32
C VAL A 391 -22.87 -2.70 -23.30
N ALA A 392 -23.96 -2.96 -22.58
CA ALA A 392 -24.32 -2.21 -21.39
C ALA A 392 -24.39 -3.15 -20.20
N ILE A 393 -23.70 -2.81 -19.11
CA ILE A 393 -23.65 -3.63 -17.90
C ILE A 393 -23.83 -2.76 -16.66
N SER A 394 -24.64 -3.23 -15.73
CA SER A 394 -24.84 -2.60 -14.42
C SER A 394 -25.10 -3.68 -13.38
N GLY A 395 -24.17 -3.83 -12.43
CA GLY A 395 -24.15 -4.91 -11.47
C GLY A 395 -24.20 -6.29 -12.15
N SER A 396 -25.22 -7.09 -11.83
CA SER A 396 -25.41 -8.42 -12.43
C SER A 396 -26.23 -8.41 -13.72
N SER A 397 -26.63 -7.25 -14.23
CA SER A 397 -27.50 -7.12 -15.40
C SER A 397 -26.69 -6.76 -16.63
N LEU A 398 -26.83 -7.53 -17.70
CA LEU A 398 -26.07 -7.36 -18.94
C LEU A 398 -27.02 -7.27 -20.14
N VAL A 399 -26.82 -6.26 -20.98
CA VAL A 399 -27.50 -6.10 -22.27
C VAL A 399 -26.47 -6.09 -23.38
N LEU A 400 -26.75 -6.87 -24.42
CA LEU A 400 -26.05 -6.79 -25.71
C LEU A 400 -27.03 -6.26 -26.75
N HIS A 401 -26.63 -5.26 -27.52
CA HIS A 401 -27.50 -4.71 -28.55
C HIS A 401 -26.77 -4.29 -29.82
N ASP A 402 -27.52 -4.29 -30.93
CA ASP A 402 -27.19 -3.57 -32.15
C ASP A 402 -28.39 -2.69 -32.54
N LEU A 403 -28.38 -2.13 -33.75
CA LEU A 403 -29.47 -1.26 -34.25
C LEU A 403 -30.85 -1.95 -34.31
N SER A 404 -30.92 -3.28 -34.25
CA SER A 404 -32.11 -4.09 -34.56
C SER A 404 -32.36 -5.25 -33.59
N ARG A 405 -31.42 -5.58 -32.71
CA ARG A 405 -31.51 -6.69 -31.77
C ARG A 405 -31.04 -6.26 -30.39
N LEU A 406 -31.72 -6.77 -29.37
CA LEU A 406 -31.36 -6.62 -27.96
C LEU A 406 -31.46 -7.97 -27.27
N ASP A 407 -30.41 -8.40 -26.59
CA ASP A 407 -30.40 -9.59 -25.73
C ASP A 407 -30.13 -9.18 -24.28
N TYR A 408 -30.95 -9.65 -23.34
CA TYR A 408 -30.78 -9.39 -21.92
C TYR A 408 -30.34 -10.65 -21.16
N TYR A 409 -29.34 -10.50 -20.30
CA TYR A 409 -28.72 -11.54 -19.48
C TYR A 409 -28.73 -11.15 -18.00
N GLU A 410 -28.81 -12.15 -17.14
CA GLU A 410 -28.70 -12.00 -15.69
C GLU A 410 -27.51 -12.86 -15.25
N LEU A 411 -26.49 -12.21 -14.67
CA LEU A 411 -25.20 -12.82 -14.35
C LEU A 411 -25.19 -13.32 -12.90
N GLY A 412 -25.28 -14.64 -12.71
CA GLY A 412 -25.07 -15.29 -11.42
C GLY A 412 -23.61 -15.68 -11.20
N SER A 413 -23.06 -15.41 -10.00
CA SER A 413 -21.68 -15.77 -9.65
C SER A 413 -21.41 -17.28 -9.61
N ASP A 414 -22.45 -18.09 -9.37
CA ASP A 414 -22.38 -19.56 -9.36
C ASP A 414 -22.66 -20.19 -10.75
N ASP A 415 -23.01 -19.39 -11.76
CA ASP A 415 -23.41 -19.89 -13.08
C ASP A 415 -22.19 -20.19 -13.94
N THR A 416 -22.29 -21.27 -14.73
CA THR A 416 -21.23 -21.72 -15.65
C THR A 416 -21.60 -21.55 -17.12
N GLU A 417 -22.87 -21.24 -17.40
CA GLU A 417 -23.39 -20.97 -18.74
C GLU A 417 -24.36 -19.80 -18.63
N PHE A 418 -24.12 -18.74 -19.40
CA PHE A 418 -24.98 -17.57 -19.46
C PHE A 418 -25.80 -17.62 -20.74
N THR A 419 -27.13 -17.75 -20.61
CA THR A 419 -28.09 -17.70 -21.74
C THR A 419 -28.94 -16.44 -21.62
N PRO A 420 -29.39 -15.84 -22.74
CA PRO A 420 -30.26 -14.67 -22.66
C PRO A 420 -31.57 -15.06 -21.98
N LYS A 421 -32.00 -14.26 -21.01
CA LYS A 421 -33.33 -14.35 -20.39
C LYS A 421 -34.40 -14.09 -21.45
N PHE A 422 -34.14 -13.12 -22.33
CA PHE A 422 -34.91 -12.89 -23.54
C PHE A 422 -34.06 -12.20 -24.62
N SER A 423 -34.52 -12.33 -25.87
CA SER A 423 -33.99 -11.64 -27.05
C SER A 423 -35.14 -10.93 -27.76
N LEU A 424 -34.94 -9.66 -28.12
CA LEU A 424 -35.90 -8.82 -28.81
C LEU A 424 -35.35 -8.43 -30.18
N GLN A 425 -36.28 -8.29 -31.13
CA GLN A 425 -36.01 -7.78 -32.47
C GLN A 425 -36.76 -6.46 -32.60
N GLU A 426 -36.00 -5.39 -32.80
CA GLU A 426 -36.47 -4.02 -32.85
C GLU A 426 -36.90 -3.64 -34.26
N GLY A 427 -38.06 -3.00 -34.36
CA GLY A 427 -38.60 -2.52 -35.63
C GLY A 427 -38.05 -1.13 -36.04
N GLU A 428 -37.50 -0.41 -35.07
CA GLU A 428 -36.90 0.92 -35.21
C GLU A 428 -35.44 0.87 -34.78
N SER A 429 -34.60 1.78 -35.28
CA SER A 429 -33.17 1.80 -35.00
C SER A 429 -32.91 2.10 -33.52
N LEU A 430 -32.48 1.10 -32.77
CA LEU A 430 -32.04 1.22 -31.39
C LEU A 430 -30.65 1.85 -31.36
N LEU A 431 -30.53 3.06 -30.81
CA LEU A 431 -29.26 3.81 -30.81
C LEU A 431 -28.37 3.39 -29.65
N ASP A 432 -28.96 3.24 -28.47
CA ASP A 432 -28.24 2.93 -27.24
C ASP A 432 -29.16 2.25 -26.21
N VAL A 433 -28.57 1.60 -25.22
CA VAL A 433 -29.30 1.01 -24.07
C VAL A 433 -28.55 1.28 -22.78
N ALA A 434 -29.21 1.91 -21.82
CA ALA A 434 -28.72 2.04 -20.46
C ALA A 434 -29.48 1.12 -19.50
N ILE A 435 -28.82 0.68 -18.42
CA ILE A 435 -29.44 -0.13 -17.37
C ILE A 435 -29.56 0.71 -16.12
N ALA A 436 -30.79 0.91 -15.68
CA ALA A 436 -31.12 1.63 -14.46
C ALA A 436 -31.83 0.71 -13.47
N GLU A 437 -32.22 1.22 -12.31
CA GLU A 437 -32.91 0.47 -11.26
C GLU A 437 -34.22 1.14 -10.86
N SER A 438 -35.22 0.34 -10.53
CA SER A 438 -36.45 0.81 -9.88
C SER A 438 -36.23 1.18 -8.42
N GLU A 439 -37.22 1.81 -7.77
CA GLU A 439 -37.21 2.04 -6.32
C GLU A 439 -37.03 0.76 -5.48
N ALA A 440 -37.37 -0.41 -6.06
CA ALA A 440 -37.23 -1.71 -5.42
C ALA A 440 -35.88 -2.39 -5.70
N GLY A 441 -34.98 -1.76 -6.48
CA GLY A 441 -33.70 -2.33 -6.92
C GLY A 441 -33.83 -3.37 -8.04
N GLN A 442 -34.95 -3.38 -8.77
CA GLN A 442 -35.10 -4.23 -9.97
C GLN A 442 -34.52 -3.52 -11.20
N PRO A 443 -33.81 -4.24 -12.08
CA PRO A 443 -33.21 -3.65 -13.28
C PRO A 443 -34.29 -3.19 -14.26
N LEU A 444 -34.06 -2.02 -14.86
CA LEU A 444 -34.89 -1.36 -15.85
C LEU A 444 -34.02 -1.05 -17.07
N LEU A 445 -34.45 -1.54 -18.23
CA LEU A 445 -33.76 -1.31 -19.49
C LEU A 445 -34.32 -0.03 -20.11
N VAL A 446 -33.44 0.95 -20.32
CA VAL A 446 -33.75 2.23 -20.97
C VAL A 446 -33.25 2.17 -22.40
N LYS A 447 -34.18 2.03 -23.34
CA LYS A 447 -33.91 1.95 -24.77
C LYS A 447 -33.95 3.33 -25.39
N VAL A 448 -32.88 3.70 -26.08
CA VAL A 448 -32.70 5.01 -26.70
C VAL A 448 -32.97 4.93 -28.19
N TYR A 449 -33.88 5.80 -28.68
CA TYR A 449 -34.13 6.01 -30.10
C TYR A 449 -33.89 7.48 -30.45
N GLU A 450 -33.99 7.82 -31.75
CA GLU A 450 -33.69 9.16 -32.27
C GLU A 450 -34.51 10.29 -31.60
N ASP A 451 -35.77 10.04 -31.24
CA ASP A 451 -36.70 11.07 -30.73
C ASP A 451 -37.41 10.71 -29.41
N ARG A 452 -37.12 9.54 -28.83
CA ARG A 452 -37.79 9.07 -27.60
C ARG A 452 -36.96 8.04 -26.84
N LEU A 453 -37.36 7.84 -25.58
CA LEU A 453 -36.90 6.77 -24.70
C LEU A 453 -38.05 5.81 -24.41
N GLU A 454 -37.75 4.52 -24.34
CA GLU A 454 -38.67 3.50 -23.86
C GLU A 454 -38.04 2.78 -22.68
N VAL A 455 -38.74 2.74 -21.54
CA VAL A 455 -38.27 2.02 -20.35
C VAL A 455 -39.09 0.74 -20.18
N MET A 456 -38.41 -0.38 -19.94
CA MET A 456 -39.06 -1.67 -19.64
C MET A 456 -38.37 -2.37 -18.49
N ASP A 457 -39.11 -3.22 -17.77
CA ASP A 457 -38.55 -4.10 -16.75
C ASP A 457 -37.98 -5.39 -17.35
N ASP A 458 -37.38 -6.21 -16.49
CA ASP A 458 -36.79 -7.51 -16.84
C ASP A 458 -37.83 -8.61 -17.15
N GLU A 459 -39.13 -8.31 -17.01
CA GLU A 459 -40.26 -9.12 -17.49
C GLU A 459 -40.86 -8.59 -18.80
N GLN A 460 -40.21 -7.60 -19.45
CA GLN A 460 -40.63 -6.92 -20.68
C GLN A 460 -41.92 -6.10 -20.55
N ALA A 461 -42.31 -5.73 -19.32
CA ALA A 461 -43.43 -4.83 -19.12
C ALA A 461 -42.95 -3.37 -19.27
N PRO A 462 -43.69 -2.53 -20.01
CA PRO A 462 -43.34 -1.12 -20.15
C PRO A 462 -43.51 -0.40 -18.80
N VAL A 463 -42.55 0.46 -18.48
CA VAL A 463 -42.57 1.34 -17.31
C VAL A 463 -42.81 2.76 -17.79
N ASP A 464 -43.84 3.40 -17.24
CA ASP A 464 -44.14 4.80 -17.55
C ASP A 464 -42.99 5.67 -17.06
N PHE A 465 -42.29 6.32 -17.99
CA PHE A 465 -41.26 7.31 -17.72
C PHE A 465 -41.73 8.65 -18.29
N GLU A 466 -42.08 9.60 -17.41
CA GLU A 466 -42.35 10.99 -17.80
C GLU A 466 -41.01 11.74 -17.92
N GLY A 467 -40.16 11.31 -18.85
CA GLY A 467 -38.87 11.91 -19.17
C GLY A 467 -38.93 12.95 -20.30
N ALA A 468 -37.83 13.68 -20.48
CA ALA A 468 -37.74 14.81 -21.42
C ALA A 468 -38.03 14.43 -22.88
N GLU A 469 -38.58 15.38 -23.65
CA GLU A 469 -38.60 15.31 -25.12
C GLU A 469 -37.30 15.96 -25.63
N GLY A 470 -36.54 15.27 -26.49
CA GLY A 470 -35.28 15.79 -27.02
C GLY A 470 -34.50 14.75 -27.86
N GLY A 471 -33.41 15.19 -28.50
CA GLY A 471 -32.46 14.29 -29.13
C GLY A 471 -31.50 13.74 -28.08
N PHE A 472 -31.47 12.42 -27.91
CA PHE A 472 -30.59 11.73 -26.98
C PHE A 472 -29.35 11.28 -27.75
N SER A 473 -28.22 11.97 -27.57
CA SER A 473 -26.96 11.62 -28.23
C SER A 473 -26.07 10.71 -27.38
N VAL A 474 -25.97 11.03 -26.08
CA VAL A 474 -25.12 10.32 -25.11
C VAL A 474 -25.91 10.14 -23.83
N MET A 475 -25.91 8.93 -23.26
CA MET A 475 -26.68 8.56 -22.08
C MET A 475 -25.84 7.71 -21.12
N ALA A 476 -26.07 7.90 -19.82
CA ALA A 476 -25.59 7.00 -18.77
C ALA A 476 -26.70 6.80 -17.74
N ALA A 477 -26.64 5.69 -17.00
CA ALA A 477 -27.59 5.38 -15.94
C ALA A 477 -26.89 4.74 -14.76
N SER A 478 -27.31 5.11 -13.55
CA SER A 478 -26.85 4.47 -12.33
C SER A 478 -27.93 4.55 -11.25
N GLY A 479 -28.24 3.41 -10.64
CA GLY A 479 -29.38 3.29 -9.73
C GLY A 479 -30.66 3.84 -10.37
N GLN A 480 -31.36 4.73 -9.68
CA GLN A 480 -32.61 5.32 -10.20
C GLN A 480 -32.41 6.53 -11.14
N LEU A 481 -31.17 6.92 -11.43
CA LEU A 481 -30.85 8.15 -12.14
C LEU A 481 -30.46 7.86 -13.59
N LEU A 482 -30.87 8.77 -14.46
CA LEU A 482 -30.54 8.81 -15.88
C LEU A 482 -29.89 10.16 -16.18
N ALA A 483 -28.71 10.14 -16.78
CA ALA A 483 -28.00 11.30 -17.28
C ALA A 483 -27.99 11.31 -18.81
N TRP A 484 -28.19 12.47 -19.43
CA TRP A 484 -28.02 12.64 -20.86
C TRP A 484 -27.54 14.04 -21.24
N ALA A 485 -26.82 14.14 -22.35
CA ALA A 485 -26.37 15.42 -22.91
C ALA A 485 -27.54 16.22 -23.52
N ASP A 486 -27.61 17.52 -23.23
CA ASP A 486 -28.55 18.45 -23.86
C ASP A 486 -27.96 19.04 -25.13
N ALA A 487 -28.20 18.39 -26.27
CA ALA A 487 -27.67 18.79 -27.57
C ALA A 487 -28.23 20.14 -28.08
N GLU A 488 -29.31 20.67 -27.51
CA GLU A 488 -29.88 21.96 -27.92
C GLU A 488 -29.36 23.13 -27.07
N SER A 489 -28.59 22.86 -26.01
CA SER A 489 -28.07 23.88 -25.10
C SER A 489 -26.94 24.70 -25.74
N GLN A 490 -26.83 25.98 -25.35
CA GLN A 490 -25.74 26.88 -25.76
C GLN A 490 -24.48 26.76 -24.88
N SER A 491 -24.49 25.81 -23.95
CA SER A 491 -23.38 25.49 -23.06
C SER A 491 -23.41 23.99 -22.80
N PRO A 492 -22.25 23.33 -22.63
CA PRO A 492 -22.20 21.90 -22.39
C PRO A 492 -22.99 21.58 -21.12
N THR A 493 -24.13 20.89 -21.29
CA THR A 493 -25.11 20.66 -20.22
C THR A 493 -25.50 19.20 -20.18
N VAL A 494 -25.46 18.60 -18.99
CA VAL A 494 -25.95 17.24 -18.73
C VAL A 494 -27.19 17.33 -17.85
N ASN A 495 -28.29 16.74 -18.31
CA ASN A 495 -29.52 16.63 -17.54
C ASN A 495 -29.54 15.30 -16.79
N VAL A 496 -29.79 15.33 -15.49
CA VAL A 496 -29.93 14.16 -14.62
C VAL A 496 -31.35 14.09 -14.10
N THR A 497 -32.07 13.01 -14.41
CA THR A 497 -33.46 12.81 -13.99
C THR A 497 -33.66 11.43 -13.39
N SER A 498 -34.46 11.34 -12.32
CA SER A 498 -34.83 10.05 -11.73
C SER A 498 -35.92 9.37 -12.55
N ILE A 499 -35.91 8.04 -12.66
CA ILE A 499 -36.97 7.26 -13.33
C ILE A 499 -38.36 7.55 -12.74
N SER A 500 -38.46 7.76 -11.43
CA SER A 500 -39.72 8.12 -10.75
C SER A 500 -40.21 9.55 -11.05
N GLY A 501 -39.42 10.36 -11.78
CA GLY A 501 -39.70 11.77 -12.08
C GLY A 501 -39.57 12.72 -10.89
N SER A 502 -39.08 12.25 -9.74
CA SER A 502 -38.97 13.05 -8.50
C SER A 502 -37.82 14.07 -8.52
N ILE A 503 -36.77 13.79 -9.29
CA ILE A 503 -35.57 14.62 -9.43
C ILE A 503 -35.37 14.91 -10.92
N SER A 504 -35.13 16.18 -11.27
CA SER A 504 -34.67 16.60 -12.59
C SER A 504 -33.76 17.82 -12.42
N ILE A 505 -32.50 17.69 -12.80
CA ILE A 505 -31.42 18.67 -12.56
C ILE A 505 -30.66 18.85 -13.87
N GLY A 506 -30.44 20.10 -14.30
CA GLY A 506 -29.52 20.43 -15.39
C GLY A 506 -28.17 20.89 -14.83
N LEU A 507 -27.10 20.19 -15.17
CA LEU A 507 -25.72 20.46 -14.77
C LEU A 507 -24.99 21.13 -15.93
N ILE A 508 -24.69 22.42 -15.81
CA ILE A 508 -23.84 23.13 -16.77
C ILE A 508 -22.39 22.80 -16.41
N LEU A 509 -21.64 22.25 -17.37
CA LEU A 509 -20.28 21.77 -17.14
C LEU A 509 -19.26 22.92 -17.22
N ASP A 510 -18.40 23.03 -16.21
CA ASP A 510 -17.27 23.95 -16.16
C ASP A 510 -16.00 23.23 -16.64
N VAL A 511 -15.68 23.43 -17.92
CA VAL A 511 -14.51 22.85 -18.60
C VAL A 511 -13.42 23.88 -18.85
N THR A 512 -13.46 25.01 -18.13
CA THR A 512 -12.54 26.13 -18.36
C THR A 512 -11.12 25.83 -17.86
N ALA A 513 -10.13 26.35 -18.58
CA ALA A 513 -8.70 26.28 -18.23
C ALA A 513 -8.10 27.68 -18.06
N SER A 514 -6.79 27.77 -17.83
CA SER A 514 -6.13 29.06 -17.74
C SER A 514 -6.00 29.73 -19.12
N GLU A 515 -6.01 31.06 -19.13
CA GLU A 515 -5.86 31.85 -20.38
C GLU A 515 -4.56 31.51 -21.14
N ASP A 516 -3.49 31.14 -20.41
CA ASP A 516 -2.20 30.78 -21.02
C ASP A 516 -2.26 29.40 -21.71
N GLU A 517 -2.99 28.43 -21.15
CA GLU A 517 -3.17 27.09 -21.72
C GLU A 517 -4.06 27.14 -22.97
N ASP A 518 -5.17 27.88 -22.90
CA ASP A 518 -6.05 28.07 -24.05
C ASP A 518 -5.30 28.78 -25.18
N ALA A 519 -4.59 29.88 -24.87
CA ALA A 519 -3.79 30.60 -25.87
C ALA A 519 -2.70 29.72 -26.51
N TYR A 520 -2.11 28.81 -25.74
CA TYR A 520 -1.15 27.84 -26.26
C TYR A 520 -1.81 26.86 -27.24
N LEU A 521 -2.97 26.29 -26.89
CA LEU A 521 -3.75 25.43 -27.79
C LEU A 521 -4.14 26.14 -29.09
N GLU A 522 -4.57 27.40 -29.00
CA GLU A 522 -4.91 28.20 -30.18
C GLU A 522 -3.68 28.45 -31.08
N GLU A 523 -2.52 28.70 -30.48
CA GLU A 523 -1.27 28.94 -31.20
C GLU A 523 -0.81 27.68 -31.96
N ILE A 524 -0.89 26.50 -31.34
CA ILE A 524 -0.39 25.25 -31.92
C ILE A 524 -1.38 24.60 -32.89
N SER A 525 -2.69 24.61 -32.58
CA SER A 525 -3.71 23.95 -33.40
C SER A 525 -4.25 24.85 -34.52
N GLY A 526 -4.19 26.18 -34.34
CA GLY A 526 -4.88 27.15 -35.19
C GLY A 526 -6.41 27.17 -35.04
N ILE A 527 -6.96 26.41 -34.08
CA ILE A 527 -8.38 26.34 -33.72
C ILE A 527 -8.56 27.05 -32.38
N ALA A 528 -9.55 27.95 -32.29
CA ALA A 528 -9.85 28.66 -31.06
C ALA A 528 -10.53 27.73 -30.05
N VAL A 529 -10.24 27.88 -28.75
CA VAL A 529 -11.03 27.20 -27.70
C VAL A 529 -12.36 27.94 -27.56
N ASP A 530 -13.48 27.28 -27.82
CA ASP A 530 -14.82 27.90 -27.78
C ASP A 530 -15.74 27.17 -26.79
N TYR A 531 -15.85 27.73 -25.59
CA TYR A 531 -16.74 27.21 -24.55
C TYR A 531 -18.24 27.37 -24.86
N SER A 532 -18.61 28.20 -25.84
CA SER A 532 -20.02 28.45 -26.21
C SER A 532 -20.55 27.51 -27.27
N GLU A 533 -19.66 26.88 -28.04
CA GLU A 533 -19.98 25.82 -28.99
C GLU A 533 -19.52 24.44 -28.50
N ALA A 534 -19.12 24.33 -27.22
CA ALA A 534 -18.63 23.10 -26.64
C ALA A 534 -19.74 22.04 -26.50
N GLU A 535 -19.44 20.81 -26.91
CA GLU A 535 -20.39 19.70 -27.00
C GLU A 535 -20.00 18.57 -26.05
N VAL A 536 -20.98 17.98 -25.37
CA VAL A 536 -20.76 16.78 -24.55
C VAL A 536 -20.78 15.56 -25.48
N ILE A 537 -19.63 14.89 -25.59
CA ILE A 537 -19.44 13.79 -26.54
C ILE A 537 -19.51 12.41 -25.89
N ASP A 538 -19.27 12.34 -24.59
CA ASP A 538 -19.28 11.09 -23.83
C ASP A 538 -19.62 11.36 -22.36
N ILE A 539 -20.33 10.45 -21.70
CA ILE A 539 -20.68 10.53 -20.27
C ILE A 539 -20.68 9.16 -19.62
N ASP A 540 -20.27 9.12 -18.36
CA ASP A 540 -20.53 7.99 -17.47
C ASP A 540 -20.98 8.52 -16.11
N MET A 541 -21.66 7.69 -15.31
CA MET A 541 -22.17 8.11 -14.01
C MET A 541 -22.23 7.00 -12.98
N ASP A 542 -22.04 7.40 -11.72
CA ASP A 542 -22.44 6.61 -10.57
C ASP A 542 -23.62 7.29 -9.84
N ASP A 543 -23.96 6.80 -8.66
CA ASP A 543 -25.07 7.32 -7.86
C ASP A 543 -24.83 8.75 -7.29
N SER A 544 -23.59 9.24 -7.35
CA SER A 544 -23.12 10.46 -6.70
C SER A 544 -22.47 11.45 -7.68
N TRP A 545 -21.92 10.97 -8.78
CA TRP A 545 -21.05 11.67 -9.70
C TRP A 545 -21.46 11.42 -11.15
N VAL A 546 -21.30 12.46 -11.97
CA VAL A 546 -21.29 12.38 -13.43
C VAL A 546 -19.88 12.74 -13.88
N VAL A 547 -19.29 11.91 -14.73
CA VAL A 547 -18.10 12.26 -15.50
C VAL A 547 -18.51 12.48 -16.94
N ALA A 548 -18.00 13.54 -17.55
CA ALA A 548 -18.33 13.89 -18.93
C ALA A 548 -17.06 14.28 -19.70
N VAL A 549 -17.01 13.88 -20.96
CA VAL A 549 -16.02 14.37 -21.93
C VAL A 549 -16.68 15.44 -22.79
N VAL A 550 -16.03 16.59 -22.87
CA VAL A 550 -16.54 17.76 -23.58
C VAL A 550 -15.53 18.18 -24.65
N ASP A 551 -15.98 18.26 -25.90
CA ASP A 551 -15.23 18.86 -26.99
C ASP A 551 -15.26 20.38 -26.86
N VAL A 552 -14.10 21.02 -26.72
CA VAL A 552 -13.96 22.48 -26.65
C VAL A 552 -13.34 23.09 -27.91
N GLY A 553 -13.19 22.30 -28.98
CA GLY A 553 -12.65 22.70 -30.27
C GLY A 553 -11.33 21.98 -30.60
N PRO A 554 -10.19 22.42 -30.04
CA PRO A 554 -8.90 21.79 -30.33
C PRO A 554 -8.70 20.47 -29.59
N VAL A 555 -9.28 20.32 -28.39
CA VAL A 555 -9.15 19.13 -27.53
C VAL A 555 -10.47 18.80 -26.85
N ASN A 556 -10.56 17.56 -26.38
CA ASN A 556 -11.59 17.08 -25.48
C ASN A 556 -11.10 17.11 -24.03
N ARG A 557 -11.95 17.57 -23.10
CA ARG A 557 -11.65 17.63 -21.66
C ARG A 557 -12.60 16.76 -20.86
N THR A 558 -12.06 16.04 -19.89
CA THR A 558 -12.83 15.21 -18.95
C THR A 558 -13.09 15.99 -17.66
N VAL A 559 -14.37 16.15 -17.32
CA VAL A 559 -14.83 16.88 -16.13
C VAL A 559 -15.67 15.97 -15.25
N LEU A 560 -15.45 16.07 -13.94
CA LEU A 560 -16.20 15.38 -12.90
C LEU A 560 -17.13 16.35 -12.20
N VAL A 561 -18.38 15.97 -12.00
CA VAL A 561 -19.42 16.78 -11.36
C VAL A 561 -20.15 15.99 -10.31
N ASN A 562 -20.23 16.52 -9.09
CA ASN A 562 -21.08 15.95 -8.05
C ASN A 562 -22.55 16.29 -8.32
N ILE A 563 -23.40 15.28 -8.44
CA ILE A 563 -24.81 15.44 -8.80
C ILE A 563 -25.57 16.26 -7.74
N LEU A 564 -25.26 16.06 -6.46
CA LEU A 564 -25.99 16.66 -5.35
C LEU A 564 -25.50 18.06 -4.99
N THR A 565 -24.18 18.27 -4.99
CA THR A 565 -23.59 19.55 -4.57
C THR A 565 -23.35 20.50 -5.74
N GLY A 566 -23.22 19.98 -6.96
CA GLY A 566 -22.80 20.73 -8.14
C GLY A 566 -21.32 21.13 -8.13
N GLU A 567 -20.51 20.57 -7.24
CA GLU A 567 -19.06 20.74 -7.24
C GLU A 567 -18.46 20.09 -8.49
N GLN A 568 -17.51 20.77 -9.14
CA GLN A 568 -16.91 20.32 -10.39
C GLN A 568 -15.39 20.41 -10.36
N SER A 569 -14.74 19.48 -11.05
CA SER A 569 -13.30 19.48 -11.29
C SER A 569 -12.97 18.97 -12.69
N VAL A 570 -12.09 19.67 -13.41
CA VAL A 570 -11.50 19.14 -14.64
C VAL A 570 -10.42 18.14 -14.24
N LEU A 571 -10.57 16.88 -14.68
CA LEU A 571 -9.68 15.77 -14.33
C LEU A 571 -8.53 15.62 -15.31
N SER A 572 -8.83 15.78 -16.60
CA SER A 572 -7.85 15.72 -17.68
C SER A 572 -6.89 16.89 -17.62
N ASP A 573 -5.63 16.69 -18.01
CA ASP A 573 -4.76 17.81 -18.36
C ASP A 573 -5.44 18.68 -19.46
N PRO A 574 -5.64 20.00 -19.23
CA PRO A 574 -6.42 20.84 -20.14
C PRO A 574 -5.87 21.00 -21.55
N ILE A 575 -4.60 20.67 -21.78
CA ILE A 575 -3.94 20.77 -23.09
C ILE A 575 -3.79 19.42 -23.80
N TRP A 576 -4.22 18.31 -23.18
CA TRP A 576 -4.13 16.98 -23.77
C TRP A 576 -5.51 16.44 -24.13
N GLN A 577 -5.57 15.79 -25.29
CA GLN A 577 -6.76 15.11 -25.76
C GLN A 577 -7.19 14.03 -24.75
N SER A 578 -8.46 14.05 -24.32
CA SER A 578 -9.03 13.08 -23.38
C SER A 578 -10.30 12.40 -23.93
N SER A 579 -10.58 11.17 -23.51
CA SER A 579 -11.76 10.42 -23.95
C SER A 579 -12.12 9.27 -23.00
N SER A 580 -13.25 8.60 -23.28
CA SER A 580 -13.66 7.30 -22.72
C SER A 580 -13.60 7.27 -21.18
N PRO A 581 -14.44 8.04 -20.48
CA PRO A 581 -14.45 8.06 -19.04
C PRO A 581 -15.22 6.86 -18.49
N SER A 582 -14.82 6.38 -17.32
CA SER A 582 -15.56 5.40 -16.53
C SER A 582 -15.50 5.79 -15.06
N VAL A 583 -16.64 5.81 -14.37
CA VAL A 583 -16.74 6.18 -12.95
C VAL A 583 -17.48 5.11 -12.15
N ALA A 584 -16.83 4.62 -11.11
CA ALA A 584 -17.47 3.75 -10.12
C ALA A 584 -16.67 3.78 -8.81
N HIS A 585 -17.34 3.44 -7.70
CA HIS A 585 -16.69 3.19 -6.41
C HIS A 585 -15.72 4.30 -5.94
N GLY A 586 -16.01 5.57 -6.23
CA GLY A 586 -15.18 6.70 -5.83
C GLY A 586 -13.90 6.89 -6.66
N ARG A 587 -13.81 6.24 -7.84
CA ARG A 587 -12.69 6.35 -8.77
C ARG A 587 -13.19 6.69 -10.16
N VAL A 588 -12.35 7.37 -10.94
CA VAL A 588 -12.60 7.65 -12.35
C VAL A 588 -11.42 7.16 -13.17
N ALA A 589 -11.65 6.25 -14.12
CA ALA A 589 -10.68 5.91 -15.15
C ALA A 589 -11.01 6.69 -16.43
N PHE A 590 -10.01 7.20 -17.13
CA PHE A 590 -10.21 7.89 -18.41
C PHE A 590 -8.93 7.83 -19.24
N LEU A 591 -9.06 8.08 -20.54
CA LEU A 591 -7.93 8.10 -21.46
C LEU A 591 -7.40 9.52 -21.64
N GLN A 592 -6.08 9.65 -21.77
CA GLN A 592 -5.46 10.83 -22.37
C GLN A 592 -4.30 10.47 -23.28
N ILE A 593 -4.06 11.31 -24.29
CA ILE A 593 -2.85 11.25 -25.10
C ILE A 593 -1.79 12.16 -24.48
N PRO A 594 -0.74 11.62 -23.83
CA PRO A 594 0.29 12.44 -23.22
C PRO A 594 1.07 13.20 -24.29
N PHE A 595 1.43 14.45 -23.98
CA PHE A 595 2.18 15.32 -24.91
C PHE A 595 1.51 15.52 -26.27
N TRP A 596 0.19 15.44 -26.34
CA TRP A 596 -0.57 15.70 -27.57
C TRP A 596 -0.21 17.09 -28.15
N ASP A 597 0.24 17.10 -29.40
CA ASP A 597 0.64 18.31 -30.12
C ASP A 597 0.08 18.27 -31.56
N PRO A 598 -1.02 18.99 -31.84
CA PRO A 598 -1.67 19.00 -33.15
C PRO A 598 -0.91 19.81 -34.20
N SER A 599 0.17 20.52 -33.82
CA SER A 599 0.99 21.30 -34.75
C SER A 599 1.97 20.45 -35.54
N LEU A 600 2.22 19.23 -35.10
CA LEU A 600 3.11 18.27 -35.75
C LEU A 600 2.47 17.72 -37.04
N GLU A 601 3.30 17.18 -37.94
CA GLU A 601 2.78 16.47 -39.11
C GLU A 601 1.94 15.26 -38.63
N PRO A 602 0.87 14.84 -39.33
CA PRO A 602 -0.02 13.78 -38.85
C PRO A 602 0.66 12.43 -38.52
N GLU A 603 1.84 12.17 -39.08
CA GLU A 603 2.65 10.98 -38.81
C GLU A 603 3.51 11.11 -37.52
N GLU A 604 3.65 12.32 -36.97
CA GLU A 604 4.45 12.67 -35.79
C GLU A 604 3.58 13.03 -34.56
N VAL A 605 2.27 13.25 -34.76
CA VAL A 605 1.32 13.50 -33.66
C VAL A 605 1.18 12.22 -32.82
N ALA A 606 1.31 12.35 -31.50
CA ALA A 606 1.00 11.25 -30.59
C ALA A 606 -0.48 10.86 -30.76
N THR A 607 -0.75 9.60 -31.03
CA THR A 607 -2.11 9.04 -31.17
C THR A 607 -2.43 8.03 -30.09
N VAL A 608 -1.45 7.68 -29.28
CA VAL A 608 -1.49 6.60 -28.31
C VAL A 608 -2.08 7.13 -27.00
N ASN A 609 -3.14 6.48 -26.53
CA ASN A 609 -3.80 6.82 -25.28
C ASN A 609 -3.16 6.07 -24.12
N ASP A 610 -3.01 6.77 -22.99
CA ASP A 610 -2.70 6.19 -21.68
C ASP A 610 -3.95 6.19 -20.80
N VAL A 611 -4.07 5.20 -19.91
CA VAL A 611 -5.10 5.11 -18.88
C VAL A 611 -4.69 5.91 -17.65
N TYR A 612 -5.53 6.86 -17.26
CA TYR A 612 -5.42 7.65 -16.05
C TYR A 612 -6.47 7.23 -15.05
N LEU A 613 -6.07 7.05 -13.79
CA LEU A 613 -6.92 6.71 -12.67
C LEU A 613 -6.94 7.86 -11.67
N HIS A 614 -8.11 8.44 -11.44
CA HIS A 614 -8.37 9.48 -10.45
C HIS A 614 -9.08 8.90 -9.22
N ASP A 615 -8.53 9.15 -8.05
CA ASP A 615 -9.17 8.89 -6.75
C ASP A 615 -9.88 10.17 -6.28
N ILE A 616 -11.20 10.11 -6.17
CA ILE A 616 -12.07 11.27 -5.89
C ILE A 616 -11.83 11.78 -4.45
N ASP A 617 -11.65 10.89 -3.48
CA ASP A 617 -11.50 11.25 -2.06
C ASP A 617 -10.11 11.84 -1.79
N ALA A 618 -9.07 11.28 -2.40
CA ALA A 618 -7.70 11.78 -2.31
C ALA A 618 -7.46 13.00 -3.20
N ASN A 619 -8.30 13.22 -4.21
CA ASN A 619 -8.15 14.21 -5.28
C ASN A 619 -6.77 14.09 -5.95
N THR A 620 -6.42 12.88 -6.36
CA THR A 620 -5.13 12.55 -7.00
C THR A 620 -5.36 11.72 -8.25
N THR A 621 -4.71 12.13 -9.35
CA THR A 621 -4.70 11.39 -10.62
C THR A 621 -3.35 10.72 -10.81
N LEU A 622 -3.36 9.44 -11.21
CA LEU A 622 -2.19 8.63 -11.54
C LEU A 622 -2.33 8.09 -12.96
N ALA A 623 -1.30 8.27 -13.80
CA ALA A 623 -1.19 7.50 -15.05
C ALA A 623 -0.77 6.07 -14.69
N ILE A 624 -1.63 5.08 -14.97
CA ILE A 624 -1.35 3.68 -14.66
C ILE A 624 -0.70 2.94 -15.85
N THR A 625 -0.85 3.46 -17.06
CA THR A 625 -0.06 3.07 -18.23
C THR A 625 0.88 4.20 -18.65
N HIS A 626 1.99 3.85 -19.28
CA HIS A 626 2.89 4.81 -19.93
C HIS A 626 3.77 4.09 -20.95
N ASP A 627 3.27 3.95 -22.19
CA ASP A 627 4.01 3.34 -23.29
C ASP A 627 3.66 4.01 -24.63
N ASP A 628 4.68 4.53 -25.32
CA ASP A 628 4.52 5.24 -26.59
C ASP A 628 4.18 4.30 -27.78
N ASP A 629 4.33 2.98 -27.60
CA ASP A 629 4.13 1.97 -28.64
C ASP A 629 2.81 1.17 -28.47
N VAL A 630 1.99 1.50 -27.46
CA VAL A 630 0.84 0.68 -27.06
C VAL A 630 -0.39 1.54 -26.77
N ASP A 631 -1.44 1.40 -27.58
CA ASP A 631 -2.68 2.19 -27.46
C ASP A 631 -3.68 1.53 -26.52
N GLN A 632 -4.27 2.33 -25.64
CA GLN A 632 -5.22 1.86 -24.62
C GLN A 632 -6.64 2.33 -24.97
N MET A 633 -7.63 1.47 -24.76
CA MET A 633 -9.02 1.68 -25.15
C MET A 633 -9.99 1.21 -24.05
N ASP A 634 -11.19 1.79 -24.03
CA ASP A 634 -12.32 1.38 -23.18
C ASP A 634 -11.96 1.06 -21.71
N PRO A 635 -11.40 2.01 -20.93
CA PRO A 635 -11.11 1.76 -19.53
C PRO A 635 -12.40 1.61 -18.73
N GLN A 636 -12.45 0.62 -17.83
CA GLN A 636 -13.60 0.26 -17.02
C GLN A 636 -13.20 0.22 -15.54
N VAL A 637 -13.83 1.03 -14.70
CA VAL A 637 -13.67 0.96 -13.24
C VAL A 637 -14.52 -0.19 -12.69
N LEU A 638 -13.87 -1.09 -11.97
CA LEU A 638 -14.47 -2.23 -11.30
C LEU A 638 -14.41 -2.03 -9.78
N LEU A 639 -14.89 -3.01 -8.99
CA LEU A 639 -15.00 -2.91 -7.53
C LEU A 639 -13.68 -2.50 -6.85
N GLU A 640 -12.61 -3.23 -7.13
CA GLU A 640 -11.26 -2.98 -6.61
C GLU A 640 -10.23 -2.71 -7.73
N ASP A 641 -10.62 -3.00 -8.97
CA ASP A 641 -9.73 -3.11 -10.13
C ASP A 641 -10.10 -2.08 -11.22
N VAL A 642 -9.24 -1.95 -12.22
CA VAL A 642 -9.51 -1.20 -13.47
C VAL A 642 -9.14 -2.09 -14.65
N ALA A 643 -10.01 -2.22 -15.63
CA ALA A 643 -9.74 -2.98 -16.84
C ALA A 643 -9.68 -2.07 -18.07
N TRP A 644 -8.99 -2.49 -19.13
CA TRP A 644 -8.97 -1.79 -20.42
C TRP A 644 -8.52 -2.73 -21.54
N VAL A 645 -8.76 -2.35 -22.78
CA VAL A 645 -8.23 -3.03 -23.96
C VAL A 645 -6.91 -2.38 -24.37
N GLU A 646 -5.87 -3.19 -24.52
CA GLU A 646 -4.53 -2.79 -24.95
C GLU A 646 -4.28 -3.26 -26.37
N VAL A 647 -3.87 -2.38 -27.29
CA VAL A 647 -3.49 -2.69 -28.66
C VAL A 647 -2.01 -2.43 -28.86
N ASP A 648 -1.24 -3.49 -29.14
CA ASP A 648 0.20 -3.37 -29.35
C ASP A 648 0.58 -2.76 -30.72
N SER A 649 1.87 -2.48 -30.90
CA SER A 649 2.41 -1.94 -32.17
C SER A 649 2.21 -2.84 -33.41
N ASP A 650 1.92 -4.13 -33.23
CA ASP A 650 1.58 -5.07 -34.32
C ASP A 650 0.06 -5.08 -34.61
N GLY A 651 -0.74 -4.34 -33.83
CA GLY A 651 -2.19 -4.23 -33.93
C GLY A 651 -2.93 -5.39 -33.27
N ILE A 652 -2.29 -6.11 -32.34
CA ILE A 652 -2.89 -7.25 -31.64
C ILE A 652 -3.52 -6.72 -30.34
N PRO A 653 -4.85 -6.86 -30.17
CA PRO A 653 -5.52 -6.41 -28.96
C PRO A 653 -5.43 -7.46 -27.83
N SER A 654 -5.43 -7.01 -26.58
CA SER A 654 -5.50 -7.84 -25.39
C SER A 654 -6.25 -7.13 -24.26
N LEU A 655 -7.03 -7.85 -23.47
CA LEU A 655 -7.77 -7.28 -22.35
C LEU A 655 -6.92 -7.32 -21.09
N LYS A 656 -6.68 -6.18 -20.46
CA LYS A 656 -5.87 -6.04 -19.24
C LYS A 656 -6.75 -5.72 -18.03
N VAL A 657 -6.34 -6.24 -16.87
CA VAL A 657 -6.92 -5.88 -15.56
C VAL A 657 -5.78 -5.45 -14.63
N TYR A 658 -5.96 -4.31 -14.00
CA TYR A 658 -5.08 -3.72 -12.99
C TYR A 658 -5.77 -3.78 -11.64
N SER A 659 -5.22 -4.53 -10.69
CA SER A 659 -5.90 -4.76 -9.41
C SER A 659 -5.50 -3.82 -8.28
N GLY A 660 -4.52 -2.93 -8.46
CA GLY A 660 -3.98 -2.08 -7.38
C GLY A 660 -3.36 -2.85 -6.20
N GLU A 661 -3.64 -4.15 -6.05
CA GLU A 661 -3.01 -5.08 -5.13
C GLU A 661 -1.58 -5.37 -5.58
N THR A 662 -0.66 -5.29 -4.62
CA THR A 662 0.76 -5.10 -4.93
C THR A 662 1.47 -6.35 -5.45
N PHE A 663 0.86 -7.55 -5.41
CA PHE A 663 1.54 -8.82 -5.73
C PHE A 663 0.65 -9.92 -6.32
N GLN A 664 1.09 -10.49 -7.43
CA GLN A 664 0.48 -11.67 -8.06
C GLN A 664 0.58 -12.94 -7.16
N PRO A 665 -0.42 -13.85 -7.20
CA PRO A 665 -0.43 -15.07 -6.38
C PRO A 665 0.80 -15.97 -6.56
N TYR A 666 1.38 -16.05 -7.77
CA TYR A 666 2.58 -16.86 -8.01
C TYR A 666 3.83 -16.27 -7.35
N SER A 667 3.97 -14.95 -7.37
CA SER A 667 5.04 -14.22 -6.69
C SER A 667 4.95 -14.38 -5.18
N SER A 668 3.72 -14.46 -4.65
CA SER A 668 3.47 -14.81 -3.25
C SER A 668 4.04 -16.19 -2.87
N VAL A 669 3.85 -17.22 -3.71
CA VAL A 669 4.34 -18.59 -3.43
C VAL A 669 5.87 -18.68 -3.54
N ILE A 670 6.46 -17.99 -4.53
CA ILE A 670 7.93 -17.94 -4.69
C ILE A 670 8.56 -17.18 -3.52
N LEU A 671 7.97 -16.05 -3.11
CA LEU A 671 8.42 -15.25 -1.97
C LEU A 671 8.25 -16.02 -0.65
N GLN A 672 7.12 -16.70 -0.45
CA GLN A 672 6.86 -17.58 0.70
C GLN A 672 7.86 -18.74 0.73
N ALA A 673 8.11 -19.41 -0.39
CA ALA A 673 9.11 -20.48 -0.49
C ALA A 673 10.53 -19.95 -0.21
N ALA A 674 10.85 -18.76 -0.70
CA ALA A 674 12.13 -18.10 -0.44
C ALA A 674 12.28 -17.76 1.05
N ILE A 675 11.27 -17.20 1.71
CA ILE A 675 11.26 -16.89 3.14
C ILE A 675 11.36 -18.19 3.96
N LEU A 676 10.56 -19.21 3.62
CA LEU A 676 10.59 -20.52 4.27
C LEU A 676 11.91 -21.27 4.06
N MET A 677 12.63 -21.04 2.95
CA MET A 677 13.99 -21.56 2.73
C MET A 677 15.05 -20.72 3.44
N LEU A 678 14.87 -19.40 3.54
CA LEU A 678 15.81 -18.48 4.18
C LEU A 678 15.96 -18.83 5.67
N ILE A 679 14.87 -19.17 6.36
CA ILE A 679 14.87 -19.53 7.78
C ILE A 679 15.83 -20.72 8.08
N PRO A 680 15.63 -21.94 7.53
CA PRO A 680 16.53 -23.07 7.75
C PRO A 680 17.93 -22.83 7.16
N LEU A 681 18.08 -22.08 6.06
CA LEU A 681 19.41 -21.71 5.53
C LEU A 681 20.16 -20.78 6.47
N LEU A 682 19.48 -19.84 7.13
CA LEU A 682 20.04 -18.97 8.15
C LEU A 682 20.38 -19.75 9.43
N PHE A 683 19.54 -20.71 9.83
CA PHE A 683 19.85 -21.63 10.93
C PHE A 683 21.03 -22.54 10.61
N LEU A 684 21.08 -23.12 9.41
CA LEU A 684 22.19 -23.95 8.94
C LEU A 684 23.46 -23.13 8.83
N TRP A 685 23.37 -21.91 8.30
CA TRP A 685 24.48 -20.96 8.24
C TRP A 685 24.98 -20.58 9.63
N ALA A 686 24.09 -20.28 10.58
CA ALA A 686 24.42 -19.95 11.96
C ALA A 686 25.02 -21.16 12.70
N TYR A 687 24.51 -22.36 12.44
CA TYR A 687 25.00 -23.62 12.99
C TYR A 687 26.39 -23.99 12.44
N GLN A 688 26.59 -23.93 11.12
CA GLN A 688 27.90 -24.13 10.46
C GLN A 688 28.93 -23.12 11.02
N ALA A 689 28.53 -21.85 11.16
CA ALA A 689 29.36 -20.81 11.75
C ALA A 689 29.71 -21.05 13.23
N ALA A 690 28.93 -21.87 13.94
CA ALA A 690 29.15 -22.25 15.33
C ALA A 690 29.94 -23.57 15.48
N SER A 691 29.74 -24.54 14.59
CA SER A 691 30.38 -25.87 14.65
C SER A 691 31.83 -25.85 14.17
N GLU A 692 32.16 -25.06 13.16
CA GLU A 692 33.53 -24.91 12.63
C GLU A 692 34.49 -24.21 13.62
N ARG A 693 33.96 -23.67 14.73
CA ARG A 693 34.74 -23.06 15.82
C ARG A 693 35.12 -24.03 16.94
N ARG A 694 34.67 -25.29 16.87
CA ARG A 694 35.04 -26.35 17.84
C ARG A 694 36.10 -27.32 17.30
N GLY A 695 36.52 -27.18 16.04
CA GLY A 695 37.59 -27.95 15.40
C GLY A 695 38.95 -27.29 15.54
#